data_AF-A0A1Y2ED71-F1
#
_entry.id   AF-A0A1Y2ED71-F1
#
_cell.length_a   1.000
_cell.length_b   1.000
_cell.length_c   1.000
_cell.angle_alpha   90.00
_cell.angle_beta   90.00
_cell.angle_gamma   90.00
#
_symmetry.space_group_name_H-M   'P 1'
#
loop_
_entity.id
_entity.type
_entity.pdbx_description
1 polymer ?
#
loop_
_entity_poly.entity_id
_entity_poly.type
_entity_poly.pdbx_seq_one_letter_code
_entity_poly.pdbx_strand_id
1 'polypeptide(L)'
;MRPFNRFPGTASFGANISALKQSICSPPCRCEDCQTGFYMEEEQWKPEFSYRRRLLDKEAEAITNDYIEHIAQNREYLAQRLQSRADLLMSRWRKRSTEKRQALLTEAAPDIALLSWTLPRYSYDPERKLIDARTLTRRRQLLAPWLNIEVLKNNPMVLYALLHYRVAYPPQDWAAFDCRQLTLSWACGWIDVDYSPKCVVMYGPRYGELVNWSEGPAHRSDILGFPRARLVLEVQGYIMAVLRSVVDKILEGADETLDPRALNWAALTGNAGFGHTGEVEFWSPYTNQAFSAPPKLELNYLLSLAKTRLDSTADHLWNLQCDVAYMRRYLKVLGDMTIFKLAEKEHAASRIADELLREVFDHFWWRWLEIECRHVAEIQHRFQDGIHPGHPLPTPYDRALSGLEIILVDQVIYRAQRLGGQIPFSKGFSRHWTLKRESGIPKGMSRLTRTTPTNTQESLENDQLDWILTQLQGHPGRQTHFEHSLLFNMLQSHLASNSREKSRLDERMYGILSDLSTCHEMLVAILLNRPQNKNGNMDDYSAEERGGWKRLRNHSKIAPQRDLEAAGSKLLDDFAATKLTGVPKSMKTLQCFRDAHVAMKEFWSSMRVIVKNMLANSAFSDHELRSLLNVMEANESPEYIKAMELKIRSY
;
A
#
# COMPACT_ATOMS: atom_id res chain seq x y z
N MET A 1 -28.30 -18.94 -8.17
CA MET A 1 -29.29 -18.41 -9.13
C MET A 1 -30.04 -17.32 -8.41
N ARG A 2 -30.10 -16.08 -8.91
CA ARG A 2 -30.54 -14.93 -8.09
C ARG A 2 -32.02 -15.07 -7.66
N PRO A 3 -32.32 -15.28 -6.37
CA PRO A 3 -33.68 -15.55 -5.86
C PRO A 3 -34.40 -14.29 -5.33
N PHE A 4 -33.79 -13.12 -5.51
CA PHE A 4 -34.24 -11.86 -4.91
C PHE A 4 -35.10 -11.08 -5.91
N ASN A 5 -36.19 -10.53 -5.40
CA ASN A 5 -37.05 -9.59 -6.12
C ASN A 5 -36.93 -8.22 -5.45
N ARG A 6 -36.67 -7.20 -6.25
CA ARG A 6 -36.64 -5.81 -5.79
C ARG A 6 -38.04 -5.30 -5.48
N PHE A 7 -38.22 -4.63 -4.35
CA PHE A 7 -39.48 -3.94 -4.07
C PHE A 7 -39.64 -2.71 -4.99
N PRO A 8 -40.80 -2.52 -5.64
CA PRO A 8 -41.02 -1.39 -6.54
C PRO A 8 -40.65 -0.05 -5.91
N GLY A 9 -39.87 0.77 -6.63
CA GLY A 9 -39.49 2.11 -6.18
C GLY A 9 -38.46 2.21 -5.05
N THR A 10 -37.94 1.10 -4.51
CA THR A 10 -36.94 1.12 -3.40
C THR A 10 -35.64 0.42 -3.79
N ALA A 11 -34.59 0.53 -2.97
CA ALA A 11 -33.37 -0.28 -3.10
C ALA A 11 -33.42 -1.57 -2.24
N SER A 12 -34.58 -1.89 -1.67
CA SER A 12 -34.77 -3.05 -0.79
C SER A 12 -35.16 -4.28 -1.61
N PHE A 13 -34.73 -5.45 -1.14
CA PHE A 13 -34.98 -6.74 -1.78
C PHE A 13 -35.72 -7.68 -0.83
N GLY A 14 -36.60 -8.50 -1.40
CA GLY A 14 -37.22 -9.64 -0.73
C GLY A 14 -36.89 -10.93 -1.47
N ALA A 15 -36.87 -12.06 -0.77
CA ALA A 15 -36.74 -13.37 -1.38
C ALA A 15 -37.65 -14.37 -0.66
N ASN A 16 -38.19 -15.34 -1.40
CA ASN A 16 -38.78 -16.52 -0.77
C ASN A 16 -37.65 -17.34 -0.13
N ILE A 17 -37.76 -17.64 1.17
CA ILE A 17 -36.69 -18.34 1.92
C ILE A 17 -36.36 -19.71 1.30
N SER A 18 -37.35 -20.43 0.77
CA SER A 18 -37.13 -21.73 0.12
C SER A 18 -36.33 -21.57 -1.18
N ALA A 19 -36.73 -20.60 -2.02
CA ALA A 19 -36.00 -20.29 -3.26
C ALA A 19 -34.57 -19.81 -2.98
N LEU A 20 -34.38 -19.00 -1.93
CA LEU A 20 -33.06 -18.56 -1.49
C LEU A 20 -32.18 -19.74 -1.06
N LYS A 21 -32.68 -20.63 -0.19
CA LYS A 21 -31.96 -21.83 0.23
C LYS A 21 -31.55 -22.72 -0.96
N GLN A 22 -32.42 -22.89 -1.95
CA GLN A 22 -32.10 -23.67 -3.15
C GLN A 22 -31.05 -23.01 -4.05
N SER A 23 -30.92 -21.68 -3.98
CA SER A 23 -29.97 -20.92 -4.80
C SER A 23 -28.53 -20.93 -4.28
N ILE A 24 -28.34 -21.21 -2.98
CA ILE A 24 -27.04 -21.21 -2.31
C ILE A 24 -26.16 -22.30 -2.93
N CYS A 25 -24.89 -21.95 -3.16
CA CYS A 25 -23.89 -22.84 -3.72
C CYS A 25 -22.74 -22.97 -2.74
N SER A 26 -22.45 -24.19 -2.30
CA SER A 26 -21.36 -24.46 -1.35
C SER A 26 -19.99 -24.32 -2.03
N PRO A 27 -19.06 -23.53 -1.48
CA PRO A 27 -17.70 -23.48 -2.00
C PRO A 27 -16.98 -24.82 -1.75
N PRO A 28 -15.99 -25.21 -2.58
CA PRO A 28 -15.22 -26.44 -2.38
C PRO A 28 -14.45 -26.50 -1.05
N CYS A 29 -14.11 -25.33 -0.48
CA CYS A 29 -13.42 -25.19 0.80
C CYS A 29 -13.82 -23.87 1.48
N ARG A 30 -13.80 -23.83 2.81
CA ARG A 30 -14.21 -22.67 3.65
C ARG A 30 -13.04 -21.87 4.24
N CYS A 31 -11.79 -22.25 3.96
CA CYS A 31 -10.61 -21.53 4.46
C CYS A 31 -10.50 -20.12 3.86
N GLU A 32 -9.75 -19.23 4.52
CA GLU A 32 -9.55 -17.84 4.09
C GLU A 32 -8.98 -17.72 2.67
N ASP A 33 -8.07 -18.63 2.27
CA ASP A 33 -7.52 -18.65 0.91
C ASP A 33 -8.59 -18.89 -0.15
N CYS A 34 -9.50 -19.84 0.10
CA CYS A 34 -10.54 -20.21 -0.85
C CYS A 34 -11.70 -19.21 -0.88
N GLN A 35 -11.90 -18.41 0.18
CA GLN A 35 -12.86 -17.29 0.21
C GLN A 35 -12.56 -16.22 -0.86
N THR A 36 -11.32 -16.16 -1.35
CA THR A 36 -10.95 -15.24 -2.44
C THR A 36 -11.56 -15.66 -3.79
N GLY A 37 -11.87 -16.96 -3.97
CA GLY A 37 -12.37 -17.52 -5.23
C GLY A 37 -13.88 -17.76 -5.28
N PHE A 38 -14.52 -17.90 -4.11
CA PHE A 38 -15.94 -18.24 -3.97
C PHE A 38 -16.58 -17.44 -2.83
N TYR A 39 -17.85 -17.09 -2.99
CA TYR A 39 -18.64 -16.54 -1.89
C TYR A 39 -19.00 -17.64 -0.90
N MET A 40 -18.91 -17.32 0.39
CA MET A 40 -19.33 -18.23 1.45
C MET A 40 -20.86 -18.36 1.47
N GLU A 41 -21.36 -19.47 2.00
CA GLU A 41 -22.81 -19.73 2.03
C GLU A 41 -23.56 -18.66 2.85
N GLU A 42 -22.92 -18.18 3.92
CA GLU A 42 -23.43 -17.16 4.82
C GLU A 42 -23.56 -15.79 4.13
N GLU A 43 -22.67 -15.49 3.18
CA GLU A 43 -22.68 -14.23 2.42
C GLU A 43 -23.80 -14.21 1.37
N GLN A 44 -24.08 -15.35 0.76
CA GLN A 44 -25.07 -15.52 -0.33
C GLN A 44 -26.52 -15.22 0.10
N TRP A 45 -26.78 -15.09 1.41
CA TRP A 45 -28.06 -14.60 1.94
C TRP A 45 -28.32 -13.13 1.64
N LYS A 46 -27.30 -12.38 1.23
CA LYS A 46 -27.45 -11.00 0.77
C LYS A 46 -27.49 -10.98 -0.77
N PRO A 47 -28.34 -10.13 -1.36
CA PRO A 47 -28.55 -10.11 -2.79
C PRO A 47 -27.28 -9.80 -3.59
N GLU A 48 -26.37 -8.99 -3.05
CA GLU A 48 -25.11 -8.59 -3.71
C GLU A 48 -24.13 -9.76 -3.91
N PHE A 49 -24.20 -10.81 -3.09
CA PHE A 49 -23.35 -12.00 -3.17
C PHE A 49 -24.04 -13.19 -3.83
N SER A 50 -25.22 -12.98 -4.42
CA SER A 50 -25.95 -14.05 -5.10
C SER A 50 -25.39 -14.36 -6.49
N TYR A 51 -25.11 -15.64 -6.76
CA TYR A 51 -24.72 -16.09 -8.10
C TYR A 51 -25.89 -15.96 -9.08
N ARG A 52 -25.63 -15.39 -10.26
CA ARG A 52 -26.61 -15.23 -11.35
C ARG A 52 -27.09 -16.59 -11.84
N ARG A 53 -26.17 -17.46 -12.26
CA ARG A 53 -26.46 -18.82 -12.76
C ARG A 53 -25.56 -19.85 -12.11
N ARG A 54 -25.94 -21.12 -12.22
CA ARG A 54 -25.08 -22.29 -11.96
C ARG A 54 -24.77 -22.89 -13.32
N LEU A 55 -23.49 -22.90 -13.68
CA LEU A 55 -23.03 -23.36 -14.98
C LEU A 55 -22.72 -24.86 -14.94
N LEU A 56 -22.95 -25.52 -16.08
CA LEU A 56 -22.38 -26.83 -16.36
C LEU A 56 -20.88 -26.69 -16.66
N ASP A 57 -20.12 -27.76 -16.45
CA ASP A 57 -18.67 -27.79 -16.71
C ASP A 57 -18.33 -27.35 -18.14
N LYS A 58 -19.09 -27.82 -19.14
CA LYS A 58 -18.91 -27.44 -20.55
C LYS A 58 -19.16 -25.95 -20.82
N GLU A 59 -20.12 -25.34 -20.12
CA GLU A 59 -20.39 -23.90 -20.26
C GLU A 59 -19.28 -23.08 -19.62
N ALA A 60 -18.79 -23.51 -18.45
CA ALA A 60 -17.65 -22.87 -17.79
C ALA A 60 -16.39 -22.94 -18.66
N GLU A 61 -16.12 -24.11 -19.26
CA GLU A 61 -14.98 -24.34 -20.16
C GLU A 61 -15.07 -23.50 -21.43
N ALA A 62 -16.25 -23.43 -22.05
CA ALA A 62 -16.47 -22.58 -23.22
C ALA A 62 -16.21 -21.10 -22.91
N ILE A 63 -16.65 -20.61 -21.73
CA ILE A 63 -16.43 -19.22 -21.31
C ILE A 63 -14.93 -18.94 -21.09
N THR A 64 -14.19 -19.82 -20.44
CA THR A 64 -12.76 -19.63 -20.22
C THR A 64 -11.99 -19.65 -21.54
N ASN A 65 -12.32 -20.59 -22.43
CA ASN A 65 -11.67 -20.71 -23.74
C ASN A 65 -11.92 -19.48 -24.62
N ASP A 66 -13.16 -18.96 -24.65
CA ASP A 66 -13.51 -17.76 -25.40
C ASP A 66 -12.68 -16.54 -24.95
N TYR A 67 -12.53 -16.32 -23.63
CA TYR A 67 -11.68 -15.25 -23.13
C TYR A 67 -10.21 -15.45 -23.50
N ILE A 68 -9.67 -16.66 -23.34
CA ILE A 68 -8.26 -16.94 -23.65
C ILE A 68 -7.96 -16.73 -25.12
N GLU A 69 -8.82 -17.24 -26.00
CA GLU A 69 -8.71 -17.05 -27.44
C GLU A 69 -8.75 -15.57 -27.80
N HIS A 70 -9.74 -14.83 -27.27
CA HIS A 70 -9.89 -13.41 -27.54
C HIS A 70 -8.72 -12.55 -27.00
N ILE A 71 -8.18 -12.90 -25.83
CA ILE A 71 -6.98 -12.25 -25.28
C ILE A 71 -5.78 -12.51 -26.19
N ALA A 72 -5.55 -13.75 -26.59
CA ALA A 72 -4.42 -14.14 -27.43
C ALA A 72 -4.47 -13.44 -28.79
N GLN A 73 -5.61 -13.48 -29.47
CA GLN A 73 -5.82 -12.84 -30.78
C GLN A 73 -5.57 -11.33 -30.73
N ASN A 74 -6.14 -10.63 -29.75
CA ASN A 74 -5.95 -9.19 -29.64
C ASN A 74 -4.53 -8.81 -29.23
N ARG A 75 -3.89 -9.59 -28.34
CA ARG A 75 -2.49 -9.36 -27.96
C ARG A 75 -1.55 -9.56 -29.13
N GLU A 76 -1.74 -10.61 -29.93
CA GLU A 76 -0.95 -10.87 -31.13
C GLU A 76 -1.15 -9.76 -32.18
N TYR A 77 -2.41 -9.37 -32.44
CA TYR A 77 -2.72 -8.24 -33.31
C TYR A 77 -2.00 -6.96 -32.88
N LEU A 78 -2.09 -6.62 -31.60
CA LEU A 78 -1.41 -5.45 -31.03
C LEU A 78 0.11 -5.55 -31.17
N ALA A 79 0.70 -6.72 -30.93
CA ALA A 79 2.14 -6.95 -31.10
C ALA A 79 2.58 -6.68 -32.54
N GLN A 80 1.86 -7.22 -33.52
CA GLN A 80 2.15 -7.01 -34.94
C GLN A 80 2.00 -5.54 -35.35
N ARG A 81 0.95 -4.85 -34.86
CA ARG A 81 0.75 -3.41 -35.13
C ARG A 81 1.86 -2.57 -34.49
N LEU A 82 2.29 -2.87 -33.27
CA LEU A 82 3.39 -2.14 -32.63
C LEU A 82 4.73 -2.39 -33.35
N GLN A 83 5.01 -3.62 -33.77
CA GLN A 83 6.23 -3.95 -34.52
C GLN A 83 6.33 -3.21 -35.86
N SER A 84 5.20 -2.92 -36.50
CA SER A 84 5.15 -2.32 -37.84
C SER A 84 4.87 -0.81 -37.85
N ARG A 85 4.06 -0.30 -36.91
CA ARG A 85 3.47 1.05 -36.98
C ARG A 85 3.64 1.88 -35.71
N ALA A 86 4.41 1.44 -34.72
CA ALA A 86 4.50 2.15 -33.44
C ALA A 86 5.00 3.60 -33.56
N ASP A 87 5.94 3.90 -34.45
CA ASP A 87 6.45 5.28 -34.62
C ASP A 87 5.35 6.22 -35.16
N LEU A 88 4.51 5.72 -36.08
CA LEU A 88 3.37 6.47 -36.59
C LEU A 88 2.31 6.67 -35.51
N LEU A 89 2.01 5.63 -34.73
CA LEU A 89 1.11 5.69 -33.58
C LEU A 89 1.56 6.77 -32.59
N MET A 90 2.83 6.74 -32.18
CA MET A 90 3.42 7.71 -31.25
C MET A 90 3.33 9.14 -31.80
N SER A 91 3.69 9.32 -33.07
CA SER A 91 3.63 10.62 -33.74
C SER A 91 2.21 11.18 -33.76
N ARG A 92 1.22 10.37 -34.16
CA ARG A 92 -0.19 10.78 -34.23
C ARG A 92 -0.78 11.06 -32.85
N TRP A 93 -0.49 10.21 -31.86
CA TRP A 93 -1.01 10.39 -30.50
C TRP A 93 -0.42 11.61 -29.81
N ARG A 94 0.90 11.81 -29.91
CA ARG A 94 1.60 12.96 -29.32
C ARG A 94 1.09 14.28 -29.90
N LYS A 95 0.83 14.34 -31.21
CA LYS A 95 0.32 15.54 -31.92
C LYS A 95 -1.12 15.91 -31.59
N ARG A 96 -1.94 15.00 -31.04
CA ARG A 96 -3.32 15.32 -30.65
C ARG A 96 -3.33 16.17 -29.37
N SER A 97 -4.19 17.19 -29.32
CA SER A 97 -4.48 17.94 -28.10
C SER A 97 -5.24 17.05 -27.10
N THR A 98 -5.30 17.47 -25.83
CA THR A 98 -6.02 16.76 -24.77
C THR A 98 -7.49 16.52 -25.12
N GLU A 99 -8.16 17.48 -25.76
CA GLU A 99 -9.56 17.38 -26.20
C GLU A 99 -9.71 16.36 -27.34
N LYS A 100 -8.79 16.38 -28.31
CA LYS A 100 -8.77 15.41 -29.42
C LYS A 100 -8.46 13.99 -28.94
N ARG A 101 -7.64 13.85 -27.90
CA ARG A 101 -7.38 12.55 -27.24
C ARG A 101 -8.63 12.06 -26.52
N GLN A 102 -9.29 12.93 -25.75
CA GLN A 102 -10.54 12.60 -25.09
C GLN A 102 -11.62 12.16 -26.08
N ALA A 103 -11.85 12.92 -27.15
CA ALA A 103 -12.84 12.57 -28.17
C ALA A 103 -12.56 11.19 -28.80
N LEU A 104 -11.30 10.91 -29.16
CA LEU A 104 -10.90 9.62 -29.71
C LEU A 104 -11.13 8.48 -28.70
N LEU A 105 -10.76 8.67 -27.43
CA LEU A 105 -10.92 7.65 -26.39
C LEU A 105 -12.40 7.35 -26.13
N THR A 106 -13.26 8.37 -26.06
CA THR A 106 -14.70 8.21 -25.91
C THR A 106 -15.31 7.45 -27.09
N GLU A 107 -14.85 7.74 -28.32
CA GLU A 107 -15.33 7.04 -29.52
C GLU A 107 -14.85 5.59 -29.57
N ALA A 108 -13.55 5.36 -29.29
CA ALA A 108 -12.94 4.03 -29.38
C ALA A 108 -13.40 3.08 -28.26
N ALA A 109 -13.69 3.62 -27.07
CA ALA A 109 -14.04 2.85 -25.89
C ALA A 109 -15.12 3.56 -25.08
N PRO A 110 -16.40 3.54 -25.52
CA PRO A 110 -17.47 4.32 -24.89
C PRO A 110 -17.76 3.93 -23.44
N ASP A 111 -17.38 2.73 -23.00
CA ASP A 111 -17.62 2.26 -21.64
C ASP A 111 -16.50 2.58 -20.65
N ILE A 112 -15.38 3.13 -21.11
CA ILE A 112 -14.27 3.52 -20.23
C ILE A 112 -14.73 4.60 -19.24
N ALA A 113 -14.21 4.58 -18.01
CA ALA A 113 -14.52 5.61 -17.04
C ALA A 113 -14.01 6.98 -17.52
N LEU A 114 -14.82 8.03 -17.37
CA LEU A 114 -14.39 9.38 -17.72
C LEU A 114 -13.38 9.96 -16.73
N LEU A 115 -13.59 9.67 -15.44
CA LEU A 115 -12.85 10.25 -14.32
C LEU A 115 -12.09 9.18 -13.56
N SER A 116 -10.97 9.60 -12.95
CA SER A 116 -10.18 8.79 -12.02
C SER A 116 -10.96 8.50 -10.73
N TRP A 117 -10.44 7.53 -9.97
CA TRP A 117 -10.95 7.16 -8.64
C TRP A 117 -12.36 6.55 -8.68
N THR A 118 -12.59 5.64 -9.64
CA THR A 118 -13.87 4.96 -9.83
C THR A 118 -14.35 4.24 -8.57
N LEU A 119 -13.49 3.47 -7.88
CA LEU A 119 -13.91 2.71 -6.70
C LEU A 119 -14.35 3.62 -5.52
N PRO A 120 -13.56 4.64 -5.10
CA PRO A 120 -14.03 5.59 -4.08
C PRO A 120 -15.36 6.25 -4.40
N ARG A 121 -15.53 6.73 -5.65
CA ARG A 121 -16.78 7.38 -6.07
C ARG A 121 -17.96 6.40 -6.04
N TYR A 122 -17.76 5.20 -6.60
CA TYR A 122 -18.80 4.17 -6.65
C TYR A 122 -19.18 3.65 -5.25
N SER A 123 -18.27 3.69 -4.28
CA SER A 123 -18.54 3.31 -2.89
C SER A 123 -19.65 4.14 -2.23
N TYR A 124 -19.90 5.35 -2.74
CA TYR A 124 -20.95 6.24 -2.27
C TYR A 124 -22.10 6.41 -3.26
N ASP A 125 -21.96 5.90 -4.48
CA ASP A 125 -22.98 5.98 -5.52
C ASP A 125 -24.23 5.16 -5.12
N PRO A 126 -25.45 5.74 -5.17
CA PRO A 126 -26.69 5.01 -4.95
C PRO A 126 -26.87 3.79 -5.88
N GLU A 127 -26.30 3.83 -7.10
CA GLU A 127 -26.33 2.74 -8.08
C GLU A 127 -25.83 1.41 -7.49
N ARG A 128 -24.86 1.45 -6.56
CA ARG A 128 -24.29 0.23 -5.96
C ARG A 128 -25.31 -0.66 -5.25
N LYS A 129 -26.42 -0.06 -4.79
CA LYS A 129 -27.54 -0.75 -4.13
C LYS A 129 -28.54 -1.33 -5.13
N LEU A 130 -28.45 -0.98 -6.41
CA LEU A 130 -29.40 -1.35 -7.45
C LEU A 130 -28.93 -2.59 -8.23
N ILE A 131 -28.93 -3.74 -7.56
CA ILE A 131 -28.31 -4.98 -8.05
C ILE A 131 -28.89 -5.46 -9.38
N ASP A 132 -30.20 -5.32 -9.59
CA ASP A 132 -30.88 -5.72 -10.84
C ASP A 132 -30.73 -4.68 -11.98
N ALA A 133 -30.27 -3.47 -11.67
CA ALA A 133 -30.07 -2.39 -12.64
C ALA A 133 -28.59 -2.21 -13.06
N ARG A 134 -27.72 -3.15 -12.67
CA ARG A 134 -26.28 -3.09 -12.98
C ARG A 134 -26.05 -3.16 -14.49
N THR A 135 -25.43 -2.13 -15.03
CA THR A 135 -25.14 -2.00 -16.46
C THR A 135 -23.81 -2.67 -16.84
N LEU A 136 -23.67 -3.03 -18.12
CA LEU A 136 -22.41 -3.54 -18.67
C LEU A 136 -21.30 -2.47 -18.62
N THR A 137 -21.64 -1.21 -18.89
CA THR A 137 -20.74 -0.06 -18.76
C THR A 137 -20.15 0.01 -17.35
N ARG A 138 -21.01 -0.01 -16.32
CA ARG A 138 -20.54 0.04 -14.93
C ARG A 138 -19.68 -1.16 -14.58
N ARG A 139 -20.07 -2.37 -15.03
CA ARG A 139 -19.26 -3.57 -14.86
C ARG A 139 -17.84 -3.38 -15.40
N ARG A 140 -17.68 -2.88 -16.63
CA ARG A 140 -16.37 -2.62 -17.26
C ARG A 140 -15.52 -1.64 -16.46
N GLN A 141 -16.13 -0.59 -15.94
CA GLN A 141 -15.45 0.41 -15.09
C GLN A 141 -15.00 -0.16 -13.74
N LEU A 142 -15.78 -1.09 -13.15
CA LEU A 142 -15.42 -1.77 -11.90
C LEU A 142 -14.40 -2.89 -12.09
N LEU A 143 -14.31 -3.46 -13.29
CA LEU A 143 -13.30 -4.45 -13.66
C LEU A 143 -11.91 -3.79 -13.79
N ALA A 144 -11.83 -2.64 -14.46
CA ALA A 144 -10.59 -1.90 -14.66
C ALA A 144 -10.70 -0.45 -14.12
N PRO A 145 -10.77 -0.25 -12.79
CA PRO A 145 -11.04 1.05 -12.19
C PRO A 145 -9.91 2.08 -12.36
N TRP A 146 -8.71 1.63 -12.73
CA TRP A 146 -7.57 2.48 -13.06
C TRP A 146 -7.55 2.89 -14.55
N LEU A 147 -8.34 2.24 -15.41
CA LEU A 147 -8.41 2.53 -16.84
C LEU A 147 -9.49 3.59 -17.10
N ASN A 148 -9.07 4.84 -17.27
CA ASN A 148 -9.97 5.98 -17.45
C ASN A 148 -9.43 7.02 -18.44
N ILE A 149 -10.33 7.85 -19.00
CA ILE A 149 -9.99 8.89 -19.98
C ILE A 149 -9.07 9.95 -19.38
N GLU A 150 -9.35 10.39 -18.15
CA GLU A 150 -8.59 11.45 -17.47
C GLU A 150 -7.09 11.14 -17.43
N VAL A 151 -6.72 9.92 -17.04
CA VAL A 151 -5.31 9.49 -17.00
C VAL A 151 -4.72 9.39 -18.41
N LEU A 152 -5.44 8.76 -19.36
CA LEU A 152 -4.92 8.52 -20.72
C LEU A 152 -4.77 9.79 -21.57
N LYS A 153 -5.64 10.79 -21.40
CA LYS A 153 -5.61 12.02 -22.22
C LYS A 153 -4.50 12.98 -21.80
N ASN A 154 -4.20 13.03 -20.50
CA ASN A 154 -3.32 14.05 -19.92
C ASN A 154 -1.84 13.78 -20.20
N ASN A 155 -1.43 12.51 -20.25
CA ASN A 155 -0.05 12.14 -20.51
C ASN A 155 0.05 11.06 -21.61
N PRO A 156 0.63 11.36 -22.79
CA PRO A 156 0.82 10.41 -23.87
C PRO A 156 1.57 9.13 -23.47
N MET A 157 2.53 9.25 -22.55
CA MET A 157 3.38 8.15 -22.12
C MET A 157 2.59 7.05 -21.42
N VAL A 158 1.46 7.37 -20.78
CA VAL A 158 0.60 6.38 -20.11
C VAL A 158 0.07 5.37 -21.13
N LEU A 159 -0.44 5.84 -22.27
CA LEU A 159 -0.99 4.95 -23.29
C LEU A 159 0.11 4.04 -23.86
N TYR A 160 1.29 4.60 -24.10
CA TYR A 160 2.43 3.83 -24.61
C TYR A 160 2.89 2.78 -23.60
N ALA A 161 2.99 3.14 -22.33
CA ALA A 161 3.35 2.23 -21.25
C ALA A 161 2.34 1.09 -21.13
N LEU A 162 1.04 1.42 -21.13
CA LEU A 162 -0.03 0.43 -21.08
C LEU A 162 0.04 -0.54 -22.26
N LEU A 163 0.18 -0.02 -23.48
CA LEU A 163 0.33 -0.83 -24.70
C LEU A 163 1.55 -1.74 -24.61
N HIS A 164 2.72 -1.19 -24.26
CA HIS A 164 3.95 -1.95 -24.18
C HIS A 164 3.85 -3.08 -23.17
N TYR A 165 3.51 -2.78 -21.90
CA TYR A 165 3.57 -3.78 -20.84
C TYR A 165 2.47 -4.85 -20.97
N ARG A 166 1.29 -4.49 -21.46
CA ARG A 166 0.22 -5.48 -21.70
C ARG A 166 0.48 -6.39 -22.90
N VAL A 167 1.26 -5.93 -23.89
CA VAL A 167 1.65 -6.75 -25.05
C VAL A 167 2.93 -7.54 -24.78
N ALA A 168 3.93 -6.94 -24.15
CA ALA A 168 5.23 -7.56 -23.92
C ALA A 168 5.16 -8.76 -22.97
N TYR A 169 4.25 -8.74 -22.00
CA TYR A 169 4.12 -9.79 -20.99
C TYR A 169 2.88 -10.67 -21.27
N PRO A 170 2.94 -11.98 -20.99
CA PRO A 170 1.80 -12.86 -21.14
C PRO A 170 0.71 -12.56 -20.10
N PRO A 171 -0.57 -12.90 -20.38
CA PRO A 171 -1.68 -12.62 -19.47
C PRO A 171 -1.54 -13.23 -18.07
N GLN A 172 -0.89 -14.39 -17.96
CA GLN A 172 -0.62 -15.06 -16.69
C GLN A 172 0.24 -14.23 -15.72
N ASP A 173 1.17 -13.41 -16.24
CA ASP A 173 2.03 -12.56 -15.40
C ASP A 173 1.22 -11.42 -14.76
N TRP A 174 0.09 -11.07 -15.36
CA TRP A 174 -0.82 -10.03 -14.86
C TRP A 174 -1.91 -10.57 -13.94
N ALA A 175 -2.12 -11.88 -13.89
CA ALA A 175 -3.29 -12.48 -13.25
C ALA A 175 -3.38 -12.15 -11.75
N ALA A 176 -2.26 -12.16 -11.02
CA ALA A 176 -2.22 -11.81 -9.61
C ALA A 176 -2.59 -10.32 -9.39
N PHE A 177 -2.02 -9.43 -10.20
CA PHE A 177 -2.33 -8.00 -10.15
C PHE A 177 -3.80 -7.73 -10.48
N ASP A 178 -4.29 -8.27 -11.61
CA ASP A 178 -5.66 -8.07 -12.07
C ASP A 178 -6.67 -8.65 -11.06
N CYS A 179 -6.37 -9.80 -10.44
CA CYS A 179 -7.17 -10.35 -9.35
C CYS A 179 -7.19 -9.41 -8.14
N ARG A 180 -6.06 -8.84 -7.72
CA ARG A 180 -5.99 -7.91 -6.60
C ARG A 180 -6.78 -6.63 -6.85
N GLN A 181 -6.77 -6.09 -8.08
CA GLN A 181 -7.55 -4.89 -8.42
C GLN A 181 -9.07 -5.08 -8.25
N LEU A 182 -9.53 -6.33 -8.29
CA LEU A 182 -10.94 -6.66 -8.15
C LEU A 182 -11.36 -6.89 -6.68
N THR A 183 -10.44 -6.85 -5.70
CA THR A 183 -10.67 -7.28 -4.30
C THR A 183 -11.85 -6.53 -3.68
N LEU A 184 -11.84 -5.20 -3.72
CA LEU A 184 -12.91 -4.39 -3.14
C LEU A 184 -14.26 -4.63 -3.83
N SER A 185 -14.29 -4.63 -5.17
CA SER A 185 -15.52 -4.85 -5.94
C SER A 185 -16.15 -6.22 -5.67
N TRP A 186 -15.35 -7.23 -5.34
CA TRP A 186 -15.84 -8.56 -4.98
C TRP A 186 -16.29 -8.65 -3.54
N ALA A 187 -15.47 -8.18 -2.60
CA ALA A 187 -15.80 -8.19 -1.18
C ALA A 187 -17.04 -7.34 -0.86
N CYS A 188 -17.37 -6.36 -1.70
CA CYS A 188 -18.61 -5.58 -1.61
C CYS A 188 -19.74 -6.08 -2.53
N GLY A 189 -19.54 -7.19 -3.25
CA GLY A 189 -20.55 -7.80 -4.11
C GLY A 189 -21.01 -6.89 -5.25
N TRP A 190 -20.16 -6.01 -5.77
CA TRP A 190 -20.49 -5.01 -6.80
C TRP A 190 -20.56 -5.59 -8.21
N ILE A 191 -19.95 -6.75 -8.43
CA ILE A 191 -19.86 -7.40 -9.73
C ILE A 191 -20.61 -8.72 -9.68
N ASP A 192 -21.53 -8.89 -10.61
CA ASP A 192 -22.31 -10.11 -10.69
C ASP A 192 -21.47 -11.26 -11.29
N VAL A 193 -21.63 -12.47 -10.75
CA VAL A 193 -20.86 -13.64 -11.18
C VAL A 193 -21.75 -14.87 -11.30
N ASP A 194 -21.30 -15.83 -12.11
CA ASP A 194 -21.90 -17.15 -12.23
C ASP A 194 -21.10 -18.16 -11.39
N TYR A 195 -21.78 -19.21 -10.94
CA TYR A 195 -21.17 -20.28 -10.14
C TYR A 195 -20.79 -21.48 -11.01
N SER A 196 -19.58 -21.98 -10.81
CA SER A 196 -19.15 -23.34 -11.14
C SER A 196 -18.23 -23.80 -9.99
N PRO A 197 -18.31 -25.06 -9.52
CA PRO A 197 -17.43 -25.57 -8.46
C PRO A 197 -15.97 -25.74 -8.92
N LYS A 198 -15.70 -25.56 -10.22
CA LYS A 198 -14.38 -25.68 -10.83
C LYS A 198 -13.49 -24.49 -10.49
N CYS A 199 -12.22 -24.66 -10.79
CA CYS A 199 -11.21 -23.61 -10.74
C CYS A 199 -10.63 -23.39 -12.13
N VAL A 200 -9.89 -22.31 -12.29
CA VAL A 200 -9.15 -22.00 -13.51
C VAL A 200 -7.69 -21.82 -13.14
N VAL A 201 -6.77 -22.36 -13.95
CA VAL A 201 -5.34 -22.15 -13.79
C VAL A 201 -5.00 -20.67 -14.01
N MET A 202 -4.41 -20.03 -13.01
CA MET A 202 -4.04 -18.61 -13.00
C MET A 202 -2.55 -18.36 -13.15
N TYR A 203 -1.73 -19.41 -13.11
CA TYR A 203 -0.28 -19.28 -13.25
C TYR A 203 0.33 -20.50 -13.95
N GLY A 204 1.32 -20.25 -14.81
CA GLY A 204 2.03 -21.28 -15.57
C GLY A 204 1.41 -21.60 -16.95
N PRO A 205 1.98 -22.57 -17.68
CA PRO A 205 1.73 -22.79 -19.10
C PRO A 205 0.30 -23.23 -19.44
N ARG A 206 -0.49 -23.64 -18.45
CA ARG A 206 -1.89 -24.05 -18.58
C ARG A 206 -2.87 -22.90 -18.28
N TYR A 207 -2.40 -21.66 -18.27
CA TYR A 207 -3.19 -20.48 -17.93
C TYR A 207 -4.54 -20.46 -18.67
N GLY A 208 -5.63 -20.32 -17.91
CA GLY A 208 -7.00 -20.30 -18.42
C GLY A 208 -7.68 -21.67 -18.51
N GLU A 209 -6.97 -22.78 -18.28
CA GLU A 209 -7.57 -24.10 -18.31
C GLU A 209 -8.52 -24.33 -17.11
N LEU A 210 -9.70 -24.89 -17.38
CA LEU A 210 -10.67 -25.27 -16.37
C LEU A 210 -10.26 -26.60 -15.71
N VAL A 211 -10.14 -26.60 -14.38
CA VAL A 211 -9.68 -27.76 -13.60
C VAL A 211 -10.56 -28.00 -12.38
N ASN A 212 -10.48 -29.21 -11.82
CA ASN A 212 -11.09 -29.48 -10.51
C ASN A 212 -10.38 -28.70 -9.42
N TRP A 213 -11.12 -28.32 -8.37
CA TRP A 213 -10.51 -27.75 -7.17
C TRP A 213 -9.55 -28.75 -6.52
N SER A 214 -8.40 -28.26 -6.08
CA SER A 214 -7.41 -29.01 -5.33
C SER A 214 -6.75 -28.08 -4.33
N GLU A 215 -6.65 -28.52 -3.08
CA GLU A 215 -6.18 -27.73 -1.93
C GLU A 215 -4.82 -27.07 -2.19
N GLY A 216 -3.80 -27.87 -2.54
CA GLY A 216 -2.44 -27.38 -2.72
C GLY A 216 -2.32 -26.26 -3.76
N PRO A 217 -2.73 -26.48 -5.02
CA PRO A 217 -2.73 -25.44 -6.04
C PRO A 217 -3.61 -24.22 -5.70
N ALA A 218 -4.76 -24.42 -5.04
CA ALA A 218 -5.64 -23.31 -4.66
C ALA A 218 -4.99 -22.42 -3.61
N HIS A 219 -4.42 -22.99 -2.54
CA HIS A 219 -3.77 -22.24 -1.47
C HIS A 219 -2.47 -21.55 -1.93
N ARG A 220 -1.83 -22.03 -3.00
CA ARG A 220 -0.71 -21.34 -3.65
C ARG A 220 -1.11 -20.33 -4.72
N SER A 221 -2.40 -20.12 -4.93
CA SER A 221 -2.95 -19.27 -5.99
C SER A 221 -2.51 -19.69 -7.41
N ASP A 222 -2.15 -20.96 -7.63
CA ASP A 222 -1.90 -21.53 -8.96
C ASP A 222 -3.22 -21.70 -9.73
N ILE A 223 -4.29 -22.00 -9.00
CA ILE A 223 -5.67 -22.06 -9.50
C ILE A 223 -6.56 -21.14 -8.67
N LEU A 224 -7.62 -20.63 -9.29
CA LEU A 224 -8.58 -19.74 -8.65
C LEU A 224 -10.01 -20.21 -8.93
N GLY A 225 -10.90 -20.10 -7.93
CA GLY A 225 -12.30 -20.45 -8.07
C GLY A 225 -12.94 -19.77 -9.29
N PHE A 226 -13.68 -20.54 -10.10
CA PHE A 226 -14.24 -20.08 -11.38
C PHE A 226 -14.92 -18.70 -11.31
N PRO A 227 -15.78 -18.39 -10.32
CA PRO A 227 -16.48 -17.11 -10.31
C PRO A 227 -15.54 -15.91 -10.30
N ARG A 228 -14.47 -15.99 -9.52
CA ARG A 228 -13.44 -14.96 -9.43
C ARG A 228 -12.49 -14.99 -10.61
N ALA A 229 -12.03 -16.18 -10.99
CA ALA A 229 -11.16 -16.43 -12.14
C ALA A 229 -11.70 -15.83 -13.43
N ARG A 230 -12.99 -16.00 -13.69
CA ARG A 230 -13.66 -15.42 -14.85
C ARG A 230 -13.54 -13.90 -14.88
N LEU A 231 -13.61 -13.21 -13.74
CA LEU A 231 -13.46 -11.74 -13.70
C LEU A 231 -12.05 -11.31 -14.11
N VAL A 232 -11.03 -12.09 -13.75
CA VAL A 232 -9.63 -11.85 -14.16
C VAL A 232 -9.50 -11.97 -15.67
N LEU A 233 -10.04 -13.06 -16.25
CA LEU A 233 -10.04 -13.24 -17.71
C LEU A 233 -10.85 -12.16 -18.43
N GLU A 234 -12.00 -11.79 -17.88
CA GLU A 234 -12.88 -10.76 -18.43
C GLU A 234 -12.19 -9.39 -18.46
N VAL A 235 -11.52 -8.97 -17.37
CA VAL A 235 -10.80 -7.69 -17.35
C VAL A 235 -9.64 -7.68 -18.33
N GLN A 236 -8.89 -8.78 -18.44
CA GLN A 236 -7.78 -8.89 -19.39
C GLN A 236 -8.27 -8.79 -20.85
N GLY A 237 -9.33 -9.53 -21.18
CA GLY A 237 -9.97 -9.48 -22.49
C GLY A 237 -10.50 -8.07 -22.82
N TYR A 238 -11.13 -7.41 -21.85
CA TYR A 238 -11.63 -6.04 -21.99
C TYR A 238 -10.49 -5.04 -22.24
N ILE A 239 -9.39 -5.12 -21.48
CA ILE A 239 -8.22 -4.24 -21.66
C ILE A 239 -7.64 -4.43 -23.07
N MET A 240 -7.45 -5.67 -23.54
CA MET A 240 -6.93 -5.93 -24.89
C MET A 240 -7.84 -5.34 -25.97
N ALA A 241 -9.16 -5.50 -25.83
CA ALA A 241 -10.14 -4.97 -26.79
C ALA A 241 -10.11 -3.44 -26.85
N VAL A 242 -10.06 -2.77 -25.69
CA VAL A 242 -9.95 -1.31 -25.60
C VAL A 242 -8.67 -0.83 -26.28
N LEU A 243 -7.53 -1.45 -25.97
CA LEU A 243 -6.24 -1.09 -26.55
C LEU A 243 -6.23 -1.24 -28.07
N ARG A 244 -6.78 -2.35 -28.58
CA ARG A 244 -6.95 -2.57 -30.02
C ARG A 244 -7.77 -1.47 -30.67
N SER A 245 -8.95 -1.18 -30.14
CA SER A 245 -9.84 -0.14 -30.67
C SER A 245 -9.17 1.24 -30.69
N VAL A 246 -8.46 1.59 -29.62
CA VAL A 246 -7.71 2.86 -29.53
C VAL A 246 -6.59 2.91 -30.57
N VAL A 247 -5.81 1.84 -30.73
CA VAL A 247 -4.74 1.74 -31.73
C VAL A 247 -5.30 1.89 -33.14
N ASP A 248 -6.38 1.18 -33.45
CA ASP A 248 -7.04 1.24 -34.76
C ASP A 248 -7.53 2.65 -35.07
N LYS A 249 -8.15 3.33 -34.09
CA LYS A 249 -8.60 4.72 -34.24
C LYS A 249 -7.45 5.73 -34.38
N ILE A 250 -6.31 5.51 -33.73
CA ILE A 250 -5.13 6.37 -33.92
C ILE A 250 -4.53 6.17 -35.32
N LEU A 251 -4.51 4.93 -35.79
CA LEU A 251 -3.93 4.53 -37.07
C LEU A 251 -4.92 4.60 -38.25
N GLU A 252 -6.16 5.05 -38.02
CA GLU A 252 -7.17 5.20 -39.07
C GLU A 252 -6.64 6.06 -40.24
N GLY A 253 -6.77 5.55 -41.47
CA GLY A 253 -6.21 6.19 -42.67
C GLY A 253 -4.67 6.20 -42.72
N ALA A 254 -3.98 5.28 -42.03
CA ALA A 254 -2.57 5.02 -42.28
C ALA A 254 -2.40 4.30 -43.62
N ASP A 255 -1.39 4.70 -44.38
CA ASP A 255 -1.02 4.02 -45.62
C ASP A 255 -0.28 2.72 -45.26
N GLU A 256 -0.93 1.59 -45.53
CA GLU A 256 -0.37 0.27 -45.23
C GLU A 256 0.78 -0.12 -46.17
N THR A 257 1.05 0.65 -47.22
CA THR A 257 2.17 0.42 -48.15
C THR A 257 3.48 1.04 -47.68
N LEU A 258 3.44 1.96 -46.72
CA LEU A 258 4.65 2.57 -46.17
C LEU A 258 5.50 1.53 -45.42
N ASP A 259 6.83 1.70 -45.46
CA ASP A 259 7.76 0.83 -44.76
C ASP A 259 7.44 0.75 -43.25
N PRO A 260 7.51 -0.46 -42.65
CA PRO A 260 7.42 -0.63 -41.21
C PRO A 260 8.42 0.26 -40.45
N ARG A 261 7.96 0.95 -39.41
CA ARG A 261 8.80 1.82 -38.56
C ARG A 261 8.42 1.68 -37.09
N ALA A 262 9.38 1.20 -36.30
CA ALA A 262 9.28 1.04 -34.84
C ALA A 262 10.59 1.38 -34.12
N LEU A 263 11.49 2.15 -34.75
CA LEU A 263 12.81 2.46 -34.19
C LEU A 263 12.68 3.36 -32.95
N ASN A 264 11.79 4.36 -32.99
CA ASN A 264 11.57 5.23 -31.84
C ASN A 264 10.91 4.48 -30.69
N TRP A 265 9.98 3.57 -31.02
CA TRP A 265 9.39 2.67 -30.03
C TRP A 265 10.44 1.77 -29.37
N ALA A 266 11.27 1.11 -30.17
CA ALA A 266 12.34 0.24 -29.66
C ALA A 266 13.33 1.01 -28.77
N ALA A 267 13.73 2.21 -29.19
CA ALA A 267 14.60 3.09 -28.40
C ALA A 267 13.95 3.48 -27.06
N LEU A 268 12.65 3.81 -27.07
CA LEU A 268 11.89 4.16 -25.87
C LEU A 268 11.77 2.98 -24.91
N THR A 269 11.51 1.77 -25.42
CA THR A 269 11.35 0.58 -24.57
C THR A 269 12.68 -0.02 -24.11
N GLY A 270 13.78 0.19 -24.85
CA GLY A 270 15.11 -0.33 -24.53
C GLY A 270 15.90 0.47 -23.49
N ASN A 271 15.75 1.81 -23.46
CA ASN A 271 16.56 2.71 -22.61
C ASN A 271 15.88 3.04 -21.26
N ALA A 272 15.60 2.00 -20.45
CA ALA A 272 15.03 2.08 -19.09
C ALA A 272 13.50 2.19 -18.97
N GLY A 273 12.77 1.88 -20.05
CA GLY A 273 11.31 1.86 -20.04
C GLY A 273 10.71 3.22 -19.67
N PHE A 274 9.39 3.27 -19.51
CA PHE A 274 8.62 4.50 -19.26
C PHE A 274 8.95 5.23 -17.93
N GLY A 275 9.96 4.80 -17.17
CA GLY A 275 10.30 5.30 -15.83
C GLY A 275 11.27 6.49 -15.77
N HIS A 276 11.95 6.86 -16.87
CA HIS A 276 13.04 7.88 -16.83
C HIS A 276 12.84 9.10 -17.73
N THR A 277 11.67 9.31 -18.35
CA THR A 277 11.54 10.31 -19.41
C THR A 277 11.55 11.78 -18.97
N GLY A 278 11.80 12.10 -17.69
CA GLY A 278 11.87 13.47 -17.17
C GLY A 278 10.55 14.25 -17.20
N GLU A 279 9.59 13.83 -18.04
CA GLU A 279 8.21 14.36 -18.10
C GLU A 279 7.36 13.86 -16.90
N VAL A 280 7.82 12.83 -16.18
CA VAL A 280 7.13 12.29 -14.99
C VAL A 280 8.14 11.90 -13.90
N GLU A 281 8.70 12.88 -13.19
CA GLU A 281 9.62 12.71 -12.03
C GLU A 281 9.02 11.89 -10.85
N PHE A 282 7.82 11.34 -11.01
CA PHE A 282 6.96 10.80 -9.96
C PHE A 282 6.34 9.43 -10.28
N TRP A 283 6.80 8.77 -11.36
CA TRP A 283 6.26 7.49 -11.80
C TRP A 283 6.83 6.31 -11.00
N SER A 284 6.30 6.08 -9.80
CA SER A 284 6.60 4.86 -9.04
C SER A 284 5.83 3.67 -9.64
N PRO A 285 6.50 2.54 -9.92
CA PRO A 285 5.83 1.30 -10.31
C PRO A 285 4.79 0.84 -9.29
N TYR A 286 4.97 1.16 -8.00
CA TYR A 286 4.05 0.77 -6.94
C TYR A 286 2.71 1.50 -6.98
N THR A 287 2.68 2.81 -7.26
CA THR A 287 1.42 3.59 -7.38
C THR A 287 0.82 3.52 -8.79
N ASN A 288 1.61 3.11 -9.79
CA ASN A 288 1.23 3.04 -11.21
C ASN A 288 1.44 1.63 -11.81
N GLN A 289 1.16 0.56 -11.04
CA GLN A 289 1.42 -0.84 -11.42
C GLN A 289 0.77 -1.23 -12.75
N ALA A 290 -0.45 -0.74 -13.03
CA ALA A 290 -1.17 -1.03 -14.27
C ALA A 290 -0.45 -0.54 -15.54
N PHE A 291 0.48 0.40 -15.38
CA PHE A 291 1.23 1.06 -16.44
C PHE A 291 2.74 0.78 -16.32
N SER A 292 3.12 -0.25 -15.59
CA SER A 292 4.50 -0.68 -15.37
C SER A 292 4.65 -2.15 -15.77
N ALA A 293 5.85 -2.73 -15.69
CA ALA A 293 6.00 -4.18 -15.87
C ALA A 293 5.18 -4.94 -14.81
N PRO A 294 4.70 -6.17 -15.10
CA PRO A 294 4.03 -6.99 -14.10
C PRO A 294 4.87 -7.10 -12.82
N PRO A 295 4.24 -7.01 -11.63
CA PRO A 295 4.97 -7.10 -10.37
C PRO A 295 5.74 -8.43 -10.27
N LYS A 296 7.04 -8.33 -10.01
CA LYS A 296 7.92 -9.46 -9.73
C LYS A 296 8.58 -9.26 -8.38
N LEU A 297 8.71 -10.35 -7.63
CA LEU A 297 9.37 -10.33 -6.33
C LEU A 297 10.88 -10.30 -6.52
N GLU A 298 11.47 -9.12 -6.34
CA GLU A 298 12.91 -8.92 -6.34
C GLU A 298 13.40 -8.69 -4.90
N LEU A 299 13.91 -9.73 -4.24
CA LEU A 299 14.31 -9.64 -2.83
C LEU A 299 15.44 -8.65 -2.58
N ASN A 300 16.35 -8.48 -3.56
CA ASN A 300 17.39 -7.46 -3.50
C ASN A 300 16.81 -6.04 -3.53
N TYR A 301 15.70 -5.83 -4.25
CA TYR A 301 14.99 -4.56 -4.21
C TYR A 301 14.36 -4.33 -2.83
N LEU A 302 13.68 -5.32 -2.25
CA LEU A 302 13.11 -5.20 -0.90
C LEU A 302 14.19 -4.92 0.15
N LEU A 303 15.34 -5.59 0.05
CA LEU A 303 16.50 -5.34 0.90
C LEU A 303 17.03 -3.91 0.73
N SER A 304 17.06 -3.39 -0.50
CA SER A 304 17.47 -2.00 -0.76
C SER A 304 16.51 -0.98 -0.16
N LEU A 305 15.19 -1.24 -0.20
CA LEU A 305 14.17 -0.41 0.45
C LEU A 305 14.35 -0.40 1.97
N ALA A 306 14.46 -1.59 2.58
CA ALA A 306 14.66 -1.73 4.02
C ALA A 306 15.95 -1.04 4.48
N LYS A 307 17.04 -1.21 3.73
CA LYS A 307 18.33 -0.55 4.02
C LYS A 307 18.25 0.97 3.90
N THR A 308 17.61 1.48 2.85
CA THR A 308 17.44 2.94 2.66
C THR A 308 16.67 3.56 3.84
N ARG A 309 15.62 2.89 4.32
CA ARG A 309 14.87 3.33 5.51
C ARG A 309 15.67 3.18 6.79
N LEU A 310 16.42 2.10 6.95
CA LEU A 310 17.32 1.89 8.08
C LEU A 310 18.37 3.02 8.18
N ASP A 311 19.04 3.34 7.07
CA ASP A 311 20.03 4.41 6.99
C ASP A 311 19.37 5.77 7.30
N SER A 312 18.20 6.04 6.72
CA SER A 312 17.45 7.28 6.98
C SER A 312 17.02 7.43 8.45
N THR A 313 16.60 6.36 9.12
CA THR A 313 16.24 6.42 10.55
C THR A 313 17.47 6.49 11.45
N ALA A 314 18.60 5.89 11.05
CA ALA A 314 19.88 6.05 11.74
C ALA A 314 20.35 7.51 11.69
N ASP A 315 20.29 8.15 10.52
CA ASP A 315 20.61 9.58 10.37
C ASP A 315 19.67 10.47 11.19
N HIS A 316 18.39 10.14 11.26
CA HIS A 316 17.43 10.86 12.10
C HIS A 316 17.81 10.79 13.58
N LEU A 317 18.05 9.58 14.10
CA LEU A 317 18.45 9.38 15.50
C LEU A 317 19.82 10.01 15.81
N TRP A 318 20.76 9.95 14.87
CA TRP A 318 22.05 10.63 14.99
C TRP A 318 21.85 12.14 15.18
N ASN A 319 21.04 12.76 14.33
CA ASN A 319 20.79 14.20 14.40
C ASN A 319 20.05 14.61 15.68
N LEU A 320 19.10 13.80 16.17
CA LEU A 320 18.42 14.06 17.45
C LEU A 320 19.38 13.99 18.66
N GLN A 321 20.51 13.30 18.54
CA GLN A 321 21.52 13.16 19.59
C GLN A 321 22.68 14.13 19.45
N CYS A 322 23.02 14.53 18.23
CA CYS A 322 24.26 15.25 17.95
C CYS A 322 24.01 16.73 17.62
N ASP A 323 22.86 17.06 17.03
CA ASP A 323 22.53 18.42 16.60
C ASP A 323 21.42 19.05 17.48
N VAL A 324 21.84 19.95 18.36
CA VAL A 324 20.94 20.73 19.24
C VAL A 324 19.89 21.50 18.43
N ALA A 325 20.23 22.05 17.27
CA ALA A 325 19.28 22.80 16.46
C ALA A 325 18.23 21.87 15.83
N TYR A 326 18.66 20.69 15.38
CA TYR A 326 17.77 19.66 14.86
C TYR A 326 16.79 19.17 15.95
N MET A 327 17.29 18.77 17.12
CA MET A 327 16.46 18.34 18.25
C MET A 327 15.46 19.43 18.69
N ARG A 328 15.88 20.70 18.75
CA ARG A 328 14.97 21.83 19.05
C ARG A 328 13.88 21.99 17.99
N ARG A 329 14.23 21.87 16.70
CA ARG A 329 13.25 21.92 15.61
C ARG A 329 12.23 20.80 15.77
N TYR A 330 12.70 19.59 16.06
CA TYR A 330 11.85 18.41 16.25
C TYR A 330 10.90 18.58 17.44
N LEU A 331 11.42 19.02 18.59
CA LEU A 331 10.60 19.32 19.78
C LEU A 331 9.59 20.45 19.53
N LYS A 332 9.94 21.45 18.72
CA LYS A 332 9.01 22.51 18.34
C LYS A 332 7.85 21.96 17.50
N VAL A 333 8.13 21.09 16.54
CA VAL A 333 7.10 20.42 15.73
C VAL A 333 6.16 19.60 16.63
N LEU A 334 6.71 18.86 17.60
CA LEU A 334 5.91 18.18 18.62
C LEU A 334 5.06 19.16 19.42
N GLY A 335 5.66 20.17 20.05
CA GLY A 335 4.96 21.16 20.87
C GLY A 335 3.91 21.98 20.12
N ASP A 336 3.99 22.08 18.79
CA ASP A 336 2.98 22.75 17.98
C ASP A 336 1.68 21.94 17.81
N MET A 337 1.71 20.63 18.09
CA MET A 337 0.52 19.77 18.03
C MET A 337 -0.47 20.11 19.16
N THR A 338 -1.76 20.01 18.84
CA THR A 338 -2.85 20.45 19.73
C THR A 338 -2.82 19.74 21.08
N ILE A 339 -2.39 18.47 21.13
CA ILE A 339 -2.30 17.71 22.39
C ILE A 339 -1.35 18.35 23.40
N PHE A 340 -0.18 18.81 22.98
CA PHE A 340 0.81 19.39 23.89
C PHE A 340 0.41 20.78 24.39
N LYS A 341 -0.42 21.50 23.64
CA LYS A 341 -0.98 22.80 24.06
C LYS A 341 -2.05 22.68 25.13
N LEU A 342 -2.72 21.52 25.20
CA LEU A 342 -3.84 21.27 26.09
C LEU A 342 -3.51 20.33 27.25
N ALA A 343 -2.43 19.56 27.12
CA ALA A 343 -1.94 18.67 28.15
C ALA A 343 -1.32 19.45 29.32
N GLU A 344 -1.47 18.90 30.53
CA GLU A 344 -0.68 19.34 31.69
C GLU A 344 0.80 19.07 31.44
N LYS A 345 1.69 19.85 32.07
CA LYS A 345 3.14 19.82 31.82
C LYS A 345 3.72 18.40 31.90
N GLU A 346 3.35 17.65 32.94
CA GLU A 346 3.77 16.26 33.18
C GLU A 346 3.29 15.31 32.07
N HIS A 347 2.04 15.45 31.64
CA HIS A 347 1.50 14.64 30.55
C HIS A 347 2.16 14.98 29.21
N ALA A 348 2.39 16.27 28.93
CA ALA A 348 3.10 16.73 27.74
C ALA A 348 4.53 16.20 27.71
N ALA A 349 5.24 16.23 28.84
CA ALA A 349 6.58 15.67 29.01
C ALA A 349 6.61 14.16 28.70
N SER A 350 5.72 13.38 29.34
CA SER A 350 5.62 11.94 29.11
C SER A 350 5.35 11.60 27.64
N ARG A 351 4.47 12.36 26.98
CA ARG A 351 4.15 12.20 25.55
C ARG A 351 5.33 12.52 24.64
N ILE A 352 6.11 13.57 24.92
CA ILE A 352 7.32 13.88 24.14
C ILE A 352 8.33 12.73 24.23
N ALA A 353 8.54 12.21 25.44
CA ALA A 353 9.44 11.07 25.65
C ALA A 353 8.93 9.81 24.95
N ASP A 354 7.62 9.52 24.99
CA ASP A 354 7.01 8.41 24.24
C ASP A 354 7.21 8.56 22.73
N GLU A 355 7.10 9.77 22.19
CA GLU A 355 7.32 10.01 20.77
C GLU A 355 8.76 9.80 20.34
N LEU A 356 9.72 10.28 21.13
CA LEU A 356 11.15 10.01 20.90
C LEU A 356 11.49 8.52 21.08
N LEU A 357 10.82 7.83 22.00
CA LEU A 357 10.95 6.37 22.16
C LEU A 357 10.49 5.64 20.90
N ARG A 358 9.39 6.09 20.27
CA ARG A 358 8.87 5.49 19.04
C ARG A 358 9.87 5.62 17.89
N GLU A 359 10.52 6.78 17.74
CA GLU A 359 11.57 6.94 16.71
C GLU A 359 12.73 5.93 16.90
N VAL A 360 13.08 5.59 18.14
CA VAL A 360 14.06 4.52 18.44
C VAL A 360 13.56 3.14 18.02
N PHE A 361 12.32 2.79 18.38
CA PHE A 361 11.74 1.51 17.99
C PHE A 361 11.52 1.40 16.48
N ASP A 362 11.25 2.50 15.81
CA ASP A 362 11.12 2.56 14.36
C ASP A 362 12.43 2.19 13.67
N HIS A 363 13.54 2.70 14.16
CA HIS A 363 14.87 2.28 13.71
C HIS A 363 15.10 0.78 13.96
N PHE A 364 14.74 0.25 15.13
CA PHE A 364 14.88 -1.18 15.43
C PHE A 364 14.05 -2.05 14.47
N TRP A 365 12.82 -1.65 14.16
CA TRP A 365 11.98 -2.36 13.21
C TRP A 365 12.56 -2.36 11.81
N TRP A 366 13.09 -1.25 11.33
CA TRP A 366 13.79 -1.22 10.04
C TRP A 366 15.04 -2.11 10.02
N ARG A 367 15.78 -2.14 11.13
CA ARG A 367 16.93 -3.04 11.29
C ARG A 367 16.50 -4.51 11.22
N TRP A 368 15.43 -4.88 11.90
CA TRP A 368 14.93 -6.25 11.88
C TRP A 368 14.34 -6.62 10.52
N LEU A 369 13.60 -5.72 9.86
CA LEU A 369 13.10 -5.92 8.50
C LEU A 369 14.23 -6.13 7.50
N GLU A 370 15.32 -5.38 7.60
CA GLU A 370 16.51 -5.57 6.77
C GLU A 370 17.11 -6.97 6.97
N ILE A 371 17.27 -7.41 8.23
CA ILE A 371 17.76 -8.74 8.57
C ILE A 371 16.85 -9.84 8.00
N GLU A 372 15.52 -9.70 8.11
CA GLU A 372 14.59 -10.69 7.59
C GLU A 372 14.58 -10.70 6.04
N CYS A 373 14.64 -9.53 5.38
CA CYS A 373 14.78 -9.48 3.92
C CYS A 373 16.04 -10.21 3.44
N ARG A 374 17.18 -9.97 4.13
CA ARG A 374 18.44 -10.64 3.85
C ARG A 374 18.33 -12.15 4.05
N HIS A 375 17.72 -12.59 5.16
CA HIS A 375 17.50 -14.00 5.45
C HIS A 375 16.69 -14.70 4.35
N VAL A 376 15.59 -14.09 3.90
CA VAL A 376 14.77 -14.65 2.81
C VAL A 376 15.55 -14.68 1.50
N ALA A 377 16.34 -13.64 1.19
CA ALA A 377 17.17 -13.58 -0.02
C ALA A 377 18.24 -14.70 -0.05
N GLU A 378 18.91 -14.94 1.08
CA GLU A 378 19.90 -16.01 1.21
C GLU A 378 19.27 -17.40 1.02
N ILE A 379 18.08 -17.62 1.57
CA ILE A 379 17.34 -18.87 1.39
C ILE A 379 16.87 -19.02 -0.06
N GLN A 380 16.31 -17.96 -0.68
CA GLN A 380 15.88 -18.01 -2.07
C GLN A 380 17.05 -18.40 -2.98
N HIS A 381 18.21 -17.75 -2.84
CA HIS A 381 19.40 -18.05 -3.62
C HIS A 381 19.81 -19.53 -3.49
N ARG A 382 19.75 -20.10 -2.28
CA ARG A 382 20.08 -21.51 -2.03
C ARG A 382 19.12 -22.49 -2.71
N PHE A 383 17.85 -22.12 -2.88
CA PHE A 383 16.79 -23.00 -3.38
C PHE A 383 16.25 -22.56 -4.75
N GLN A 384 16.94 -21.67 -5.46
CA GLN A 384 16.46 -21.04 -6.69
C GLN A 384 16.09 -22.06 -7.76
N ASP A 385 16.91 -23.11 -7.92
CA ASP A 385 16.69 -24.17 -8.91
C ASP A 385 15.44 -25.03 -8.61
N GLY A 386 14.91 -24.98 -7.39
CA GLY A 386 13.72 -25.71 -6.98
C GLY A 386 12.40 -24.93 -7.10
N ILE A 387 12.44 -23.71 -7.62
CA ILE A 387 11.25 -22.85 -7.75
C ILE A 387 10.69 -22.98 -9.17
N HIS A 388 9.52 -23.61 -9.30
CA HIS A 388 8.88 -23.85 -10.59
C HIS A 388 7.38 -23.53 -10.56
N PRO A 389 6.81 -23.02 -11.67
CA PRO A 389 5.36 -22.83 -11.79
C PRO A 389 4.57 -24.11 -11.54
N GLY A 390 3.48 -24.01 -10.77
CA GLY A 390 2.59 -25.14 -10.44
C GLY A 390 3.13 -26.10 -9.37
N HIS A 391 4.35 -25.89 -8.89
CA HIS A 391 4.96 -26.65 -7.80
C HIS A 391 4.99 -25.83 -6.50
N PRO A 392 4.91 -26.48 -5.32
CA PRO A 392 5.09 -25.80 -4.06
C PRO A 392 6.50 -25.20 -3.94
N LEU A 393 6.59 -24.06 -3.26
CA LEU A 393 7.89 -23.50 -2.88
C LEU A 393 8.65 -24.51 -1.99
N PRO A 394 10.00 -24.58 -2.12
CA PRO A 394 10.82 -25.34 -1.19
C PRO A 394 10.50 -24.94 0.25
N THR A 395 10.24 -25.91 1.14
CA THR A 395 9.72 -25.65 2.49
C THR A 395 10.50 -24.60 3.29
N PRO A 396 11.85 -24.56 3.27
CA PRO A 396 12.59 -23.50 3.96
C PRO A 396 12.32 -22.11 3.38
N TYR A 397 12.16 -22.00 2.07
CA TYR A 397 11.86 -20.74 1.40
C TYR A 397 10.41 -20.31 1.63
N ASP A 398 9.46 -21.25 1.53
CA ASP A 398 8.05 -21.04 1.84
C ASP A 398 7.87 -20.44 3.25
N ARG A 399 8.50 -21.08 4.25
CA ARG A 399 8.51 -20.60 5.64
C ARG A 399 9.16 -19.23 5.79
N ALA A 400 10.30 -19.00 5.16
CA ALA A 400 11.00 -17.72 5.28
C ALA A 400 10.17 -16.57 4.66
N LEU A 401 9.58 -16.78 3.49
CA LEU A 401 8.77 -15.79 2.80
C LEU A 401 7.47 -15.49 3.57
N SER A 402 6.81 -16.53 4.09
CA SER A 402 5.64 -16.41 4.96
C SER A 402 5.94 -15.63 6.24
N GLY A 403 7.11 -15.85 6.85
CA GLY A 403 7.55 -15.09 8.01
C GLY A 403 7.75 -13.59 7.71
N LEU A 404 8.37 -13.27 6.58
CA LEU A 404 8.53 -11.88 6.15
C LEU A 404 7.19 -11.21 5.86
N GLU A 405 6.24 -11.93 5.26
CA GLU A 405 4.88 -11.45 5.03
C GLU A 405 4.20 -11.03 6.34
N ILE A 406 4.24 -11.89 7.36
CA ILE A 406 3.64 -11.62 8.69
C ILE A 406 4.20 -10.35 9.31
N ILE A 407 5.54 -10.20 9.30
CA ILE A 407 6.19 -9.00 9.85
C ILE A 407 5.74 -7.75 9.08
N LEU A 408 5.67 -7.83 7.74
CA LEU A 408 5.23 -6.70 6.93
C LEU A 408 3.76 -6.34 7.17
N VAL A 409 2.88 -7.33 7.35
CA VAL A 409 1.48 -7.09 7.73
C VAL A 409 1.39 -6.35 9.07
N ASP A 410 2.11 -6.82 10.09
CA ASP A 410 2.18 -6.15 11.40
C ASP A 410 2.68 -4.71 11.26
N GLN A 411 3.75 -4.50 10.49
CA GLN A 411 4.32 -3.16 10.30
C GLN A 411 3.39 -2.22 9.53
N VAL A 412 2.67 -2.70 8.51
CA VAL A 412 1.66 -1.87 7.83
C VAL A 412 0.56 -1.47 8.81
N ILE A 413 0.06 -2.40 9.63
CA ILE A 413 -0.96 -2.11 10.65
C ILE A 413 -0.45 -1.10 11.67
N TYR A 414 0.76 -1.31 12.21
CA TYR A 414 1.38 -0.42 13.18
C TYR A 414 1.51 1.01 12.63
N ARG A 415 2.02 1.16 11.40
CA ARG A 415 2.21 2.47 10.76
C ARG A 415 0.88 3.16 10.43
N ALA A 416 -0.11 2.39 9.99
CA ALA A 416 -1.48 2.87 9.78
C ALA A 416 -2.12 3.38 11.09
N GLN A 417 -1.94 2.65 12.20
CA GLN A 417 -2.39 3.11 13.52
C GLN A 417 -1.63 4.34 14.00
N ARG A 418 -0.31 4.41 13.75
CA ARG A 418 0.52 5.58 14.07
C ARG A 418 0.03 6.82 13.33
N LEU A 419 -0.33 6.68 12.05
CA LEU A 419 -0.97 7.73 11.25
C LEU A 419 -2.28 8.20 11.90
N GLY A 420 -3.16 7.26 12.27
CA GLY A 420 -4.42 7.55 12.95
C GLY A 420 -4.28 8.22 14.31
N GLY A 421 -3.22 7.88 15.06
CA GLY A 421 -2.87 8.54 16.31
C GLY A 421 -2.36 9.98 16.12
N GLN A 422 -1.81 10.30 14.94
CA GLN A 422 -1.16 11.58 14.68
C GLN A 422 -2.06 12.64 14.04
N ILE A 423 -2.93 12.23 13.11
CA ILE A 423 -3.87 13.13 12.40
C ILE A 423 -4.64 14.06 13.35
N PRO A 424 -5.21 13.59 14.47
CA PRO A 424 -6.10 14.42 15.27
C PRO A 424 -5.39 15.57 15.99
N PHE A 425 -4.07 15.46 16.15
CA PHE A 425 -3.27 16.46 16.85
C PHE A 425 -2.55 17.41 15.90
N SER A 426 -2.53 17.10 14.60
CA SER A 426 -1.96 17.99 13.59
C SER A 426 -2.84 19.22 13.37
N LYS A 427 -2.19 20.38 13.31
CA LYS A 427 -2.84 21.68 13.05
C LYS A 427 -3.60 21.68 11.71
N GLY A 428 -3.14 20.92 10.73
CA GLY A 428 -3.78 20.82 9.40
C GLY A 428 -5.15 20.15 9.42
N PHE A 429 -5.52 19.46 10.51
CA PHE A 429 -6.74 18.65 10.60
C PHE A 429 -7.61 18.99 11.80
N SER A 430 -7.20 19.95 12.63
CA SER A 430 -7.90 20.31 13.89
C SER A 430 -9.38 20.66 13.70
N ARG A 431 -9.80 21.11 12.51
CA ARG A 431 -11.21 21.41 12.20
C ARG A 431 -12.15 20.20 12.32
N HIS A 432 -11.62 18.99 12.18
CA HIS A 432 -12.38 17.74 12.23
C HIS A 432 -12.50 17.16 13.64
N TRP A 433 -11.86 17.78 14.62
CA TRP A 433 -11.69 17.20 15.95
C TRP A 433 -11.99 18.23 17.03
N THR A 434 -12.65 17.77 18.09
CA THR A 434 -12.88 18.56 19.30
C THR A 434 -12.40 17.78 20.50
N LEU A 435 -11.87 18.49 21.50
CA LEU A 435 -11.58 17.88 22.78
C LEU A 435 -12.80 18.05 23.68
N LYS A 436 -13.34 16.94 24.16
CA LYS A 436 -14.37 16.92 25.19
C LYS A 436 -13.76 16.48 26.51
N ARG A 437 -14.05 17.25 27.56
CA ARG A 437 -13.75 16.87 28.94
C ARG A 437 -14.89 16.00 29.44
N GLU A 438 -14.66 14.70 29.60
CA GLU A 438 -15.66 13.81 30.21
C GLU A 438 -15.50 13.82 31.74
N SER A 439 -16.63 13.83 32.44
CA SER A 439 -16.68 13.67 33.90
C SER A 439 -16.19 12.26 34.27
N GLY A 440 -15.18 12.17 35.14
CA GLY A 440 -14.63 10.88 35.61
C GLY A 440 -13.29 10.46 34.99
N ILE A 441 -12.80 11.19 34.00
CA ILE A 441 -11.41 11.05 33.51
C ILE A 441 -10.48 11.89 34.43
N PRO A 442 -9.29 11.39 34.82
CA PRO A 442 -8.31 12.16 35.60
C PRO A 442 -8.02 13.54 34.99
N LYS A 443 -7.70 14.52 35.84
CA LYS A 443 -7.22 15.85 35.39
C LYS A 443 -6.06 15.67 34.39
N GLY A 444 -6.06 16.45 33.31
CA GLY A 444 -5.05 16.39 32.25
C GLY A 444 -5.34 15.44 31.08
N MET A 445 -6.38 14.60 31.15
CA MET A 445 -6.69 13.65 30.07
C MET A 445 -8.03 14.04 29.41
N SER A 446 -7.97 14.41 28.13
CA SER A 446 -9.14 14.85 27.33
C SER A 446 -9.46 13.82 26.27
N ARG A 447 -10.74 13.50 26.07
CA ARG A 447 -11.17 12.62 24.98
C ARG A 447 -11.28 13.45 23.72
N LEU A 448 -10.53 13.03 22.71
CA LEU A 448 -10.59 13.66 21.41
C LEU A 448 -11.67 12.98 20.58
N THR A 449 -12.64 13.77 20.11
CA THR A 449 -13.83 13.30 19.43
C THR A 449 -13.92 13.95 18.07
N ARG A 450 -14.10 13.12 17.04
CA ARG A 450 -14.30 13.60 15.68
C ARG A 450 -15.66 14.29 15.55
N THR A 451 -15.68 15.46 14.91
CA THR A 451 -16.90 16.25 14.69
C THR A 451 -17.48 16.07 13.31
N THR A 452 -16.67 15.65 12.34
CA THR A 452 -17.10 15.42 10.96
C THR A 452 -17.31 13.93 10.71
N PRO A 453 -18.31 13.55 9.90
CA PRO A 453 -18.45 12.17 9.48
C PRO A 453 -17.19 11.72 8.74
N THR A 454 -16.93 10.41 8.81
CA THR A 454 -15.94 9.73 7.99
C THR A 454 -16.68 8.84 7.01
N ASN A 455 -16.01 8.43 5.93
CA ASN A 455 -16.55 7.47 4.99
C ASN A 455 -17.87 7.94 4.35
N THR A 456 -17.97 9.21 3.95
CA THR A 456 -19.09 9.75 3.18
C THR A 456 -18.60 10.37 1.88
N GLN A 457 -19.52 10.52 0.91
CA GLN A 457 -19.26 11.28 -0.31
C GLN A 457 -18.86 12.73 0.01
N GLU A 458 -19.55 13.34 0.98
CA GLU A 458 -19.25 14.70 1.42
C GLU A 458 -17.80 14.84 1.91
N SER A 459 -17.29 13.89 2.71
CA SER A 459 -15.90 13.91 3.15
C SER A 459 -14.92 13.78 1.98
N LEU A 460 -15.21 12.91 1.01
CA LEU A 460 -14.38 12.72 -0.19
C LEU A 460 -14.31 14.00 -1.04
N GLU A 461 -15.40 14.75 -1.14
CA GLU A 461 -15.52 15.96 -1.96
C GLU A 461 -15.03 17.23 -1.24
N ASN A 462 -15.35 17.39 0.05
CA ASN A 462 -15.06 18.62 0.80
C ASN A 462 -13.66 18.66 1.42
N ASP A 463 -13.09 17.50 1.80
CA ASP A 463 -11.72 17.41 2.33
C ASP A 463 -11.07 16.07 1.93
N GLN A 464 -10.71 15.99 0.64
CA GLN A 464 -10.12 14.79 0.07
C GLN A 464 -8.84 14.35 0.80
N LEU A 465 -8.00 15.28 1.26
CA LEU A 465 -6.77 14.94 2.00
C LEU A 465 -7.10 14.22 3.30
N ASP A 466 -7.99 14.76 4.14
CA ASP A 466 -8.40 14.11 5.38
C ASP A 466 -9.10 12.76 5.13
N TRP A 467 -9.92 12.68 4.06
CA TRP A 467 -10.55 11.42 3.67
C TRP A 467 -9.51 10.35 3.30
N ILE A 468 -8.50 10.68 2.48
CA ILE A 468 -7.44 9.75 2.08
C ILE A 468 -6.66 9.26 3.30
N LEU A 469 -6.23 10.18 4.18
CA LEU A 469 -5.49 9.83 5.39
C LEU A 469 -6.31 8.99 6.37
N THR A 470 -7.63 9.17 6.38
CA THR A 470 -8.55 8.31 7.14
C THR A 470 -8.62 6.91 6.54
N GLN A 471 -8.72 6.79 5.22
CA GLN A 471 -8.76 5.48 4.55
C GLN A 471 -7.44 4.70 4.68
N LEU A 472 -6.29 5.39 4.71
CA LEU A 472 -4.95 4.78 4.88
C LEU A 472 -4.75 4.12 6.25
N GLN A 473 -5.69 4.27 7.18
CA GLN A 473 -5.68 3.58 8.47
C GLN A 473 -6.28 2.17 8.39
N GLY A 474 -6.80 1.78 7.22
CA GLY A 474 -7.43 0.49 7.02
C GLY A 474 -6.47 -0.68 7.17
N HIS A 475 -6.90 -1.77 7.80
CA HIS A 475 -6.16 -3.03 7.86
C HIS A 475 -5.88 -3.56 6.43
N PRO A 476 -4.63 -3.93 6.08
CA PRO A 476 -4.25 -4.34 4.72
C PRO A 476 -4.85 -5.68 4.28
N GLY A 477 -5.11 -6.60 5.22
CA GLY A 477 -5.76 -7.89 4.93
C GLY A 477 -7.30 -7.82 4.80
N ARG A 478 -7.94 -6.68 5.06
CA ARG A 478 -9.41 -6.58 5.01
C ARG A 478 -9.86 -6.18 3.62
N GLN A 479 -10.46 -7.13 2.89
CA GLN A 479 -10.85 -6.96 1.49
C GLN A 479 -11.88 -5.84 1.22
N THR A 480 -12.61 -5.39 2.25
CA THR A 480 -13.57 -4.27 2.14
C THR A 480 -12.93 -2.89 2.29
N HIS A 481 -11.62 -2.81 2.52
CA HIS A 481 -10.89 -1.54 2.54
C HIS A 481 -10.36 -1.19 1.15
N PHE A 482 -10.09 0.11 0.94
CA PHE A 482 -9.38 0.53 -0.26
C PHE A 482 -7.93 0.07 -0.21
N GLU A 483 -7.40 -0.35 -1.36
CA GLU A 483 -5.99 -0.68 -1.51
C GLU A 483 -5.11 0.53 -1.17
N HIS A 484 -4.06 0.35 -0.35
CA HIS A 484 -3.19 1.47 0.02
C HIS A 484 -2.46 2.05 -1.19
N SER A 485 -2.10 1.24 -2.19
CA SER A 485 -1.47 1.74 -3.42
C SER A 485 -2.37 2.71 -4.19
N LEU A 486 -3.68 2.43 -4.25
CA LEU A 486 -4.69 3.35 -4.78
C LEU A 486 -4.74 4.65 -3.98
N LEU A 487 -4.78 4.55 -2.64
CA LEU A 487 -4.84 5.71 -1.76
C LEU A 487 -3.56 6.58 -1.82
N PHE A 488 -2.39 5.96 -1.94
CA PHE A 488 -1.13 6.68 -2.12
C PHE A 488 -1.06 7.35 -3.49
N ASN A 489 -1.58 6.73 -4.55
CA ASN A 489 -1.70 7.38 -5.85
C ASN A 489 -2.64 8.60 -5.77
N MET A 490 -3.80 8.44 -5.11
CA MET A 490 -4.72 9.56 -4.84
C MET A 490 -4.03 10.68 -4.06
N LEU A 491 -3.28 10.34 -3.01
CA LEU A 491 -2.55 11.31 -2.18
C LEU A 491 -1.53 12.07 -3.02
N GLN A 492 -0.72 11.36 -3.80
CA GLN A 492 0.30 11.94 -4.66
C GLN A 492 -0.31 12.88 -5.70
N SER A 493 -1.37 12.45 -6.40
CA SER A 493 -2.09 13.26 -7.38
C SER A 493 -2.72 14.50 -6.74
N HIS A 494 -3.32 14.36 -5.55
CA HIS A 494 -3.96 15.45 -4.83
C HIS A 494 -2.94 16.50 -4.38
N LEU A 495 -1.83 16.07 -3.77
CA LEU A 495 -0.76 16.96 -3.31
C LEU A 495 -0.02 17.62 -4.48
N ALA A 496 0.19 16.92 -5.60
CA ALA A 496 0.81 17.50 -6.80
C ALA A 496 -0.02 18.67 -7.35
N SER A 497 -1.35 18.55 -7.32
CA SER A 497 -2.27 19.56 -7.85
C SER A 497 -2.60 20.68 -6.86
N ASN A 498 -2.38 20.47 -5.55
CA ASN A 498 -2.78 21.39 -4.49
C ASN A 498 -1.63 21.73 -3.53
N SER A 499 -0.85 22.76 -3.85
CA SER A 499 0.29 23.18 -3.02
C SER A 499 -0.08 23.61 -1.60
N ARG A 500 -1.28 24.19 -1.40
CA ARG A 500 -1.79 24.56 -0.06
C ARG A 500 -2.03 23.34 0.83
N GLU A 501 -2.49 22.24 0.26
CA GLU A 501 -2.77 21.00 0.98
C GLU A 501 -1.47 20.38 1.52
N LYS A 502 -0.35 20.52 0.80
CA LYS A 502 0.98 20.09 1.28
C LYS A 502 1.35 20.68 2.63
N SER A 503 0.94 21.92 2.91
CA SER A 503 1.24 22.64 4.16
C SER A 503 0.50 22.10 5.39
N ARG A 504 -0.52 21.25 5.19
CA ARG A 504 -1.26 20.57 6.27
C ARG A 504 -0.52 19.36 6.82
N LEU A 505 0.44 18.83 6.06
CA LEU A 505 1.28 17.69 6.43
C LEU A 505 2.62 18.22 6.97
N ASP A 506 2.95 17.88 8.21
CA ASP A 506 4.24 18.19 8.80
C ASP A 506 5.31 17.12 8.44
N GLU A 507 6.57 17.40 8.75
CA GLU A 507 7.72 16.50 8.49
C GLU A 507 7.49 15.09 9.06
N ARG A 508 6.85 14.99 10.23
CA ARG A 508 6.56 13.71 10.89
C ARG A 508 5.46 12.92 10.17
N MET A 509 4.42 13.61 9.70
CA MET A 509 3.36 13.00 8.89
C MET A 509 3.94 12.42 7.60
N TYR A 510 4.83 13.16 6.92
CA TYR A 510 5.54 12.63 5.75
C TYR A 510 6.42 11.43 6.09
N GLY A 511 7.11 11.44 7.24
CA GLY A 511 7.88 10.29 7.73
C GLY A 511 7.02 9.03 7.89
N ILE A 512 5.87 9.14 8.58
CA ILE A 512 4.92 8.04 8.78
C ILE A 512 4.38 7.52 7.44
N LEU A 513 3.97 8.42 6.55
CA LEU A 513 3.44 8.07 5.23
C LEU A 513 4.49 7.35 4.38
N SER A 514 5.74 7.79 4.44
CA SER A 514 6.85 7.17 3.73
C SER A 514 7.20 5.79 4.27
N ASP A 515 7.17 5.58 5.59
CA ASP A 515 7.33 4.25 6.18
C ASP A 515 6.18 3.32 5.76
N LEU A 516 4.93 3.80 5.90
CA LEU A 516 3.74 3.04 5.56
C LEU A 516 3.73 2.63 4.08
N SER A 517 4.07 3.55 3.17
CA SER A 517 4.13 3.26 1.74
C SER A 517 5.21 2.21 1.44
N THR A 518 6.38 2.32 2.07
CA THR A 518 7.49 1.39 1.86
C THR A 518 7.14 -0.02 2.35
N CYS A 519 6.62 -0.16 3.58
CA CYS A 519 6.19 -1.47 4.10
C CYS A 519 5.08 -2.09 3.24
N HIS A 520 4.10 -1.29 2.80
CA HIS A 520 3.02 -1.82 1.96
C HIS A 520 3.50 -2.18 0.55
N GLU A 521 4.45 -1.43 -0.03
CA GLU A 521 5.08 -1.80 -1.30
C GLU A 521 5.81 -3.15 -1.19
N MET A 522 6.59 -3.35 -0.14
CA MET A 522 7.25 -4.63 0.14
C MET A 522 6.24 -5.76 0.31
N LEU A 523 5.15 -5.52 1.06
CA LEU A 523 4.07 -6.49 1.26
C LEU A 523 3.39 -6.87 -0.06
N VAL A 524 3.06 -5.89 -0.91
CA VAL A 524 2.43 -6.14 -2.21
C VAL A 524 3.34 -6.96 -3.13
N ALA A 525 4.65 -6.74 -3.10
CA ALA A 525 5.60 -7.54 -3.87
C ALA A 525 5.55 -9.04 -3.49
N ILE A 526 5.41 -9.34 -2.20
CA ILE A 526 5.25 -10.72 -1.70
C ILE A 526 3.88 -11.27 -2.10
N LEU A 527 2.80 -10.51 -1.87
CA LEU A 527 1.43 -10.96 -2.15
C LEU A 527 1.14 -11.23 -3.64
N LEU A 528 1.91 -10.59 -4.52
CA LEU A 528 1.81 -10.80 -5.97
C LEU A 528 2.80 -11.83 -6.51
N ASN A 529 3.70 -12.35 -5.67
CA ASN A 529 4.67 -13.36 -6.06
C ASN A 529 3.98 -14.68 -6.46
N ARG A 530 4.52 -15.38 -7.45
CA ARG A 530 4.05 -16.72 -7.83
C ARG A 530 5.24 -17.68 -8.05
N PRO A 531 5.18 -18.93 -7.55
CA PRO A 531 4.15 -19.52 -6.69
C PRO A 531 4.01 -18.78 -5.34
N GLN A 532 2.79 -18.67 -4.81
CA GLN A 532 2.53 -18.00 -3.53
C GLN A 532 3.05 -18.88 -2.38
N ASN A 533 3.61 -18.25 -1.35
CA ASN A 533 3.85 -18.93 -0.08
C ASN A 533 2.54 -19.31 0.63
N LYS A 534 2.60 -20.25 1.55
CA LYS A 534 1.48 -20.53 2.44
C LYS A 534 1.29 -19.40 3.45
N ASN A 535 0.04 -19.15 3.82
CA ASN A 535 -0.27 -18.30 4.96
C ASN A 535 0.30 -18.95 6.22
N GLY A 536 1.13 -18.20 6.94
CA GLY A 536 1.67 -18.61 8.23
C GLY A 536 0.88 -17.99 9.37
N ASN A 537 0.95 -18.61 10.54
CA ASN A 537 0.50 -18.02 11.79
C ASN A 537 1.72 -17.59 12.62
N MET A 538 1.54 -16.60 13.48
CA MET A 538 2.53 -16.15 14.47
C MET A 538 3.12 -17.31 15.29
N ASP A 539 2.30 -18.31 15.62
CA ASP A 539 2.71 -19.48 16.42
C ASP A 539 3.78 -20.33 15.73
N ASP A 540 3.79 -20.37 14.38
CA ASP A 540 4.76 -21.14 13.58
C ASP A 540 6.19 -20.62 13.74
N TYR A 541 6.33 -19.38 14.21
CA TYR A 541 7.60 -18.64 14.37
C TYR A 541 7.95 -18.43 15.86
N SER A 542 7.31 -19.17 16.76
CA SER A 542 7.58 -19.10 18.21
C SER A 542 9.05 -19.40 18.58
N ALA A 543 9.72 -20.25 17.80
CA ALA A 543 11.12 -20.63 17.99
C ALA A 543 12.14 -19.75 17.24
N GLU A 544 11.70 -18.72 16.50
CA GLU A 544 12.64 -17.88 15.74
C GLU A 544 13.43 -16.94 16.66
N GLU A 545 14.75 -16.99 16.61
CA GLU A 545 15.64 -16.23 17.49
C GLU A 545 16.09 -14.88 16.92
N ARG A 546 15.66 -14.51 15.70
CA ARG A 546 15.96 -13.21 15.12
C ARG A 546 15.18 -12.10 15.85
N GLY A 547 15.75 -10.89 15.87
CA GLY A 547 15.32 -9.81 16.76
C GLY A 547 13.87 -9.36 16.57
N GLY A 548 13.38 -9.32 15.34
CA GLY A 548 11.98 -8.97 15.04
C GLY A 548 11.00 -9.93 15.73
N TRP A 549 11.24 -11.23 15.61
CA TRP A 549 10.43 -12.27 16.23
C TRP A 549 10.48 -12.26 17.76
N LYS A 550 11.68 -12.06 18.33
CA LYS A 550 11.85 -11.86 19.79
C LYS A 550 11.01 -10.70 20.31
N ARG A 551 10.93 -9.60 19.57
CA ARG A 551 10.10 -8.44 19.92
C ARG A 551 8.62 -8.74 19.75
N LEU A 552 8.21 -9.35 18.64
CA LEU A 552 6.80 -9.67 18.37
C LEU A 552 6.20 -10.55 19.46
N ARG A 553 6.94 -11.56 19.95
CA ARG A 553 6.48 -12.42 21.05
C ARG A 553 6.24 -11.67 22.37
N ASN A 554 6.88 -10.51 22.56
CA ASN A 554 6.92 -9.78 23.83
C ASN A 554 6.28 -8.38 23.74
N HIS A 555 5.27 -8.19 22.89
CA HIS A 555 4.59 -6.91 22.67
C HIS A 555 3.96 -6.25 23.92
N SER A 556 3.79 -6.98 25.01
CA SER A 556 2.95 -6.58 26.16
C SER A 556 3.51 -5.49 27.07
N LYS A 557 4.81 -5.14 26.99
CA LYS A 557 5.41 -4.14 27.89
C LYS A 557 5.54 -2.76 27.24
N ILE A 558 4.71 -1.83 27.73
CA ILE A 558 4.80 -0.39 27.47
C ILE A 558 5.80 0.21 28.49
N ALA A 559 6.55 1.23 28.09
CA ALA A 559 7.42 1.95 29.02
C ALA A 559 6.60 2.48 30.21
N PRO A 560 7.07 2.35 31.47
CA PRO A 560 6.36 2.91 32.61
C PRO A 560 6.15 4.41 32.43
N GLN A 561 4.90 4.87 32.56
CA GLN A 561 4.56 6.28 32.33
C GLN A 561 5.41 7.24 33.18
N ARG A 562 5.71 6.85 34.43
CA ARG A 562 6.55 7.63 35.35
C ARG A 562 7.97 7.83 34.84
N ASP A 563 8.55 6.81 34.21
CA ASP A 563 9.92 6.89 33.69
C ASP A 563 9.98 7.83 32.47
N LEU A 564 8.96 7.74 31.60
CA LEU A 564 8.80 8.65 30.46
C LEU A 564 8.56 10.10 30.91
N GLU A 565 7.72 10.29 31.92
CA GLU A 565 7.45 11.61 32.49
C GLU A 565 8.69 12.25 33.09
N ALA A 566 9.49 11.48 33.85
CA ALA A 566 10.74 11.94 34.42
C ALA A 566 11.75 12.33 33.32
N ALA A 567 11.94 11.48 32.31
CA ALA A 567 12.84 11.76 31.19
C ALA A 567 12.38 12.98 30.38
N GLY A 568 11.09 13.06 30.06
CA GLY A 568 10.51 14.17 29.30
C GLY A 568 10.53 15.49 30.06
N SER A 569 10.28 15.48 31.36
CA SER A 569 10.28 16.71 32.17
C SER A 569 11.69 17.29 32.23
N LYS A 570 12.69 16.43 32.45
CA LYS A 570 14.09 16.81 32.41
C LYS A 570 14.49 17.41 31.07
N LEU A 571 14.06 16.80 29.96
CA LEU A 571 14.30 17.33 28.62
C LEU A 571 13.68 18.72 28.43
N LEU A 572 12.45 18.94 28.89
CA LEU A 572 11.80 20.24 28.76
C LEU A 572 12.46 21.32 29.64
N ASP A 573 12.81 20.96 30.88
CA ASP A 573 13.33 21.91 31.86
C ASP A 573 14.81 22.27 31.59
N ASP A 574 15.63 21.29 31.22
CA ASP A 574 17.07 21.50 31.09
C ASP A 574 17.50 21.87 29.66
N PHE A 575 16.84 21.30 28.65
CA PHE A 575 17.20 21.51 27.24
C PHE A 575 16.32 22.54 26.54
N ALA A 576 14.99 22.42 26.62
CA ALA A 576 14.11 23.33 25.88
C ALA A 576 14.18 24.77 26.41
N ALA A 577 14.43 24.95 27.71
CA ALA A 577 14.55 26.25 28.36
C ALA A 577 15.84 27.03 28.01
N THR A 578 16.91 26.37 27.54
CA THR A 578 18.16 27.05 27.16
C THR A 578 17.93 27.93 25.92
N LYS A 579 18.27 29.22 25.94
CA LYS A 579 18.09 30.12 24.77
C LYS A 579 19.40 30.26 23.98
N LEU A 580 19.50 29.54 22.86
CA LEU A 580 20.54 29.75 21.84
C LEU A 580 20.03 30.71 20.77
N THR A 581 19.92 32.02 21.06
CA THR A 581 19.50 33.01 20.07
C THR A 581 20.67 33.89 19.66
N GLY A 582 21.06 33.87 18.36
CA GLY A 582 21.69 34.94 17.55
C GLY A 582 22.76 35.89 18.12
N VAL A 583 23.28 35.66 19.33
CA VAL A 583 24.24 36.53 20.02
C VAL A 583 25.63 36.26 19.43
N PRO A 584 26.50 37.29 19.30
CA PRO A 584 27.90 37.09 18.94
C PRO A 584 28.55 35.98 19.77
N LYS A 585 29.56 35.30 19.23
CA LYS A 585 30.37 34.33 19.98
C LYS A 585 30.81 34.98 21.29
N SER A 586 30.28 34.46 22.40
CA SER A 586 30.49 35.00 23.74
C SER A 586 30.56 33.83 24.72
N MET A 587 31.22 34.03 25.86
CA MET A 587 31.31 33.01 26.91
C MET A 587 29.92 32.53 27.39
N LYS A 588 28.92 33.41 27.37
CA LYS A 588 27.53 33.06 27.71
C LYS A 588 26.90 32.14 26.66
N THR A 589 27.13 32.41 25.38
CA THR A 589 26.65 31.56 24.27
C THR A 589 27.31 30.18 24.31
N LEU A 590 28.61 30.12 24.63
CA LEU A 590 29.35 28.88 24.80
C LEU A 590 28.84 28.06 26.00
N GLN A 591 28.51 28.72 27.12
CA GLN A 591 27.94 28.04 28.28
C GLN A 591 26.56 27.46 27.97
N CYS A 592 25.66 28.24 27.37
CA CYS A 592 24.35 27.74 26.95
C CYS A 592 24.45 26.59 25.94
N PHE A 593 25.45 26.62 25.06
CA PHE A 593 25.74 25.53 24.14
C PHE A 593 26.13 24.26 24.93
N ARG A 594 27.07 24.35 25.87
CA ARG A 594 27.49 23.23 26.73
C ARG A 594 26.32 22.66 27.54
N ASP A 595 25.52 23.51 28.16
CA ASP A 595 24.38 23.09 28.99
C ASP A 595 23.36 22.31 28.17
N ALA A 596 23.04 22.75 26.95
CA ALA A 596 22.14 22.03 26.05
C ALA A 596 22.70 20.64 25.66
N HIS A 597 24.01 20.52 25.43
CA HIS A 597 24.63 19.23 25.14
C HIS A 597 24.61 18.27 26.34
N VAL A 598 24.83 18.79 27.55
CA VAL A 598 24.72 18.00 28.79
C VAL A 598 23.28 17.49 28.97
N ALA A 599 22.29 18.37 28.87
CA ALA A 599 20.88 17.99 29.01
C ALA A 599 20.45 16.93 27.98
N MET A 600 20.89 17.08 26.72
CA MET A 600 20.63 16.10 25.67
C MET A 600 21.28 14.75 25.98
N LYS A 601 22.54 14.75 26.46
CA LYS A 601 23.23 13.53 26.87
C LYS A 601 22.52 12.80 28.02
N GLU A 602 22.07 13.53 29.02
CA GLU A 602 21.35 12.96 30.15
C GLU A 602 20.00 12.38 29.74
N PHE A 603 19.26 13.06 28.86
CA PHE A 603 18.02 12.54 28.31
C PHE A 603 18.25 11.19 27.59
N TRP A 604 19.22 11.12 26.67
CA TRP A 604 19.51 9.88 25.94
C TRP A 604 19.99 8.75 26.87
N SER A 605 20.73 9.09 27.93
CA SER A 605 21.09 8.12 28.98
C SER A 605 19.85 7.56 29.69
N SER A 606 18.87 8.39 30.03
CA SER A 606 17.58 7.94 30.60
C SER A 606 16.82 7.05 29.62
N MET A 607 16.76 7.45 28.34
CA MET A 607 16.09 6.66 27.31
C MET A 607 16.72 5.28 27.12
N ARG A 608 18.06 5.16 27.18
CA ARG A 608 18.76 3.87 27.11
C ARG A 608 18.36 2.95 28.25
N VAL A 609 18.21 3.47 29.48
CA VAL A 609 17.77 2.69 30.64
C VAL A 609 16.34 2.20 30.43
N ILE A 610 15.43 3.07 29.95
CA ILE A 610 14.05 2.70 29.64
C ILE A 610 14.00 1.59 28.59
N VAL A 611 14.68 1.78 27.46
CA VAL A 611 14.74 0.79 26.37
C VAL A 611 15.35 -0.52 26.85
N LYS A 612 16.45 -0.48 27.61
CA LYS A 612 17.07 -1.67 28.20
C LYS A 612 16.07 -2.43 29.07
N ASN A 613 15.32 -1.75 29.94
CA ASN A 613 14.34 -2.40 30.82
C ASN A 613 13.18 -3.01 30.03
N MET A 614 12.75 -2.37 28.95
CA MET A 614 11.73 -2.91 28.04
C MET A 614 12.22 -4.18 27.34
N LEU A 615 13.47 -4.17 26.85
CA LEU A 615 14.04 -5.28 26.08
C LEU A 615 14.63 -6.41 26.94
N ALA A 616 15.01 -6.16 28.19
CA ALA A 616 15.62 -7.15 29.09
C ALA A 616 14.75 -8.39 29.34
N ASN A 617 13.44 -8.29 29.14
CA ASN A 617 12.52 -9.42 29.26
C ASN A 617 12.20 -10.10 27.90
N SER A 618 12.79 -9.64 26.79
CA SER A 618 12.42 -10.05 25.44
C SER A 618 13.36 -11.10 24.82
N ALA A 619 13.97 -11.97 25.64
CA ALA A 619 14.91 -13.02 25.21
C ALA A 619 16.14 -12.54 24.40
N PHE A 620 16.44 -11.24 24.42
CA PHE A 620 17.68 -10.71 23.83
C PHE A 620 18.87 -11.03 24.74
N SER A 621 19.95 -11.51 24.12
CA SER A 621 21.25 -11.63 24.79
C SER A 621 21.85 -10.26 25.12
N ASP A 622 22.78 -10.22 26.07
CA ASP A 622 23.50 -8.98 26.42
C ASP A 622 24.22 -8.36 25.21
N HIS A 623 24.74 -9.18 24.31
CA HIS A 623 25.38 -8.71 23.08
C HIS A 623 24.37 -8.04 22.14
N GLU A 624 23.20 -8.66 21.92
CA GLU A 624 22.14 -8.07 21.11
C GLU A 624 21.62 -6.78 21.71
N LEU A 625 21.41 -6.73 23.04
CA LEU A 625 20.99 -5.53 23.76
C LEU A 625 21.99 -4.40 23.58
N ARG A 626 23.29 -4.65 23.77
CA ARG A 626 24.34 -3.64 23.52
C ARG A 626 24.28 -3.16 22.08
N SER A 627 24.21 -4.10 21.13
CA SER A 627 24.15 -3.75 19.71
C SER A 627 22.93 -2.90 19.33
N LEU A 628 21.79 -3.09 19.98
CA LEU A 628 20.60 -2.24 19.79
C LEU A 628 20.77 -0.87 20.46
N LEU A 629 21.28 -0.83 21.68
CA LEU A 629 21.44 0.41 22.45
C LEU A 629 22.51 1.35 21.88
N ASN A 630 23.49 0.83 21.14
CA ASN A 630 24.55 1.64 20.49
C ASN A 630 24.00 2.78 19.62
N VAL A 631 22.82 2.64 18.99
CA VAL A 631 22.24 3.73 18.19
C VAL A 631 21.88 4.96 19.02
N MET A 632 21.72 4.79 20.33
CA MET A 632 21.39 5.84 21.30
C MET A 632 22.65 6.37 22.02
N GLU A 633 23.84 6.08 21.49
CA GLU A 633 25.14 6.51 22.02
C GLU A 633 25.92 7.37 21.01
N ALA A 634 25.24 7.91 19.98
CA ALA A 634 25.86 8.73 18.95
C ALA A 634 26.56 9.97 19.53
N ASN A 635 25.98 10.56 20.57
CA ASN A 635 26.53 11.68 21.33
C ASN A 635 27.76 11.32 22.19
N GLU A 636 28.10 10.04 22.29
CA GLU A 636 29.28 9.52 22.99
C GLU A 636 30.34 8.99 22.00
N SER A 637 30.07 9.07 20.70
CA SER A 637 31.00 8.61 19.65
C SER A 637 32.28 9.47 19.61
N PRO A 638 33.46 8.86 19.34
CA PRO A 638 34.71 9.59 19.18
C PRO A 638 34.63 10.69 18.11
N GLU A 639 33.92 10.42 17.01
CA GLU A 639 33.70 11.34 15.90
C GLU A 639 32.97 12.60 16.38
N TYR A 640 31.91 12.42 17.16
CA TYR A 640 31.13 13.53 17.70
C TYR A 640 31.90 14.32 18.75
N ILE A 641 32.58 13.66 19.68
CA ILE A 641 33.38 14.32 20.73
C ILE A 641 34.43 15.23 20.09
N LYS A 642 35.16 14.73 19.08
CA LYS A 642 36.15 15.51 18.34
C LYS A 642 35.53 16.70 17.60
N ALA A 643 34.37 16.51 16.95
CA ALA A 643 33.66 17.60 16.28
C ALA A 643 33.20 18.67 17.27
N MET A 644 32.72 18.26 18.45
CA MET A 644 32.31 19.14 19.53
C MET A 644 33.49 19.94 20.09
N GLU A 645 34.65 19.32 20.31
CA GLU A 645 35.87 20.01 20.74
C GLU A 645 36.31 21.09 19.75
N LEU A 646 36.31 20.77 18.45
CA LEU A 646 36.61 21.74 17.40
C LEU A 646 35.62 22.90 17.38
N LYS A 647 34.33 22.60 17.54
CA LYS A 647 33.27 23.62 17.59
C LYS A 647 33.42 24.51 18.82
N ILE A 648 33.73 23.95 19.99
CA ILE A 648 34.04 24.69 21.22
C ILE A 648 35.25 25.60 21.03
N ARG A 649 36.33 25.12 20.39
CA ARG A 649 37.52 25.94 20.08
C ARG A 649 37.23 27.08 19.10
N SER A 650 36.15 26.99 18.33
CA SER A 650 35.75 28.03 17.37
C SER A 650 34.93 29.16 18.00
N TYR A 651 34.37 28.97 19.20
CA TYR A 651 33.70 30.01 19.97
C TYR A 651 34.71 30.87 20.71
#